data_AF-A9FLA4-F1
#
_entry.id   AF-A9FLA4-F1
#
_cell.length_a   1.000
_cell.length_b   1.000
_cell.length_c   1.000
_cell.angle_alpha   90.00
_cell.angle_beta   90.00
_cell.angle_gamma   90.00
#
_symmetry.space_group_name_H-M   'P 1'
#
loop_
_entity.id
_entity.type
_entity.pdbx_description
1 polymer ?
#
loop_
_entity_poly.entity_id
_entity_poly.type
_entity_poly.pdbx_seq_one_letter_code
_entity_poly.pdbx_strand_id
1 'polypeptide(L)'
;MSSRLSRALSPFLVLSAVSLAACQVELSLGGAGASSSSGTGGEGGSGSSGEGGSGGSWSDAVTSTAGVTSGTGGWDPPEFTPDKVDLLLVVDNSVSMADKQEVMRLVLADFVDGLTNPLCVDPTGVAPGFRPPSGSSACPAGTLRVRTPVQDMHIGVISSSLGGHGSSACQGQTSASNVDMAHLLARSNEGVAENDLPTYQDKGFLVWDAAGSHVPAGDSDPAALAEKLSDIVQGVGQAGCGYEAPLESFYRFLVDPEPYETISVSPTHENIVLGGLDTTLLAQRKAFLRPDSLLLIVMLSDENDCSIREEGKNYLAAEVAAGFRMWRPRSECATNPNDPCCRNCSQQQDGCPHDPTCTDSHGNTARLTAAEDPVNSRCWDQKRRFGFDFLYPVERYTRALTEPWVVSRSGELVPNPIFSDLDPEDDNTRTRGPQHVMFTGIVGVPWQDLARQNALGEPDLLGGLNQFGQPVGGLKNAAELADPPSGTTLSSTWEAVLGDPANYILPADPLMIESAAPRSGDNPITGEPLVQPNANGWNGINGREYTIPLGSTGDLQYACIFPLAEERNCDGTAQSCDCRPIAGVPSDSPLCKPEGTNGPTDPGARSTTQDHAKAYPGLRELQLIRSLGERGVAGSICPAQLADPSSPDYGYRPIMNAVLDRLSTAL
;
A
#
# COMPACT_ATOMS: atom_id res chain seq x y z
N MET A 1 -23.27 -12.14 65.29
CA MET A 1 -23.45 -11.58 66.65
C MET A 1 -22.65 -10.28 66.74
N SER A 2 -23.19 -9.23 67.40
CA SER A 2 -22.57 -7.93 67.79
C SER A 2 -21.66 -7.19 66.79
N SER A 3 -22.04 -6.04 66.23
CA SER A 3 -22.16 -4.67 66.83
C SER A 3 -20.79 -4.05 67.16
N ARG A 4 -20.45 -2.78 66.82
CA ARG A 4 -21.20 -1.49 66.85
C ARG A 4 -20.81 -0.60 65.63
N LEU A 5 -21.58 0.34 65.04
CA LEU A 5 -22.53 1.42 65.45
C LEU A 5 -21.91 2.81 65.72
N SER A 6 -22.08 3.74 64.76
CA SER A 6 -22.50 5.17 64.87
C SER A 6 -22.62 5.75 63.44
N ARG A 7 -23.76 6.18 62.89
CA ARG A 7 -24.66 7.33 63.21
C ARG A 7 -23.92 8.68 63.15
N ALA A 8 -24.38 9.71 62.43
CA ALA A 8 -25.57 9.89 61.55
C ALA A 8 -25.23 10.93 60.43
N LEU A 9 -26.11 11.61 59.66
CA LEU A 9 -27.56 11.88 59.71
C LEU A 9 -28.04 12.34 58.30
N SER A 10 -29.33 12.19 57.96
CA SER A 10 -29.99 12.83 56.79
C SER A 10 -31.19 13.68 57.26
N PRO A 11 -31.79 14.49 56.37
CA PRO A 11 -33.21 14.24 56.09
C PRO A 11 -33.58 14.25 54.59
N PHE A 12 -34.80 13.81 54.33
CA PHE A 12 -35.41 13.43 53.05
C PHE A 12 -36.46 14.47 52.56
N LEU A 13 -37.12 14.16 51.43
CA LEU A 13 -38.41 14.68 50.89
C LEU A 13 -38.32 16.03 50.13
N VAL A 14 -39.05 16.28 49.01
CA VAL A 14 -40.07 15.48 48.30
C VAL A 14 -40.20 15.84 46.81
N LEU A 15 -40.91 14.99 46.04
CA LEU A 15 -41.32 15.12 44.63
C LEU A 15 -41.96 16.48 44.26
N SER A 16 -41.76 16.88 43.00
CA SER A 16 -42.87 17.33 42.12
C SER A 16 -42.47 17.32 40.64
N ALA A 17 -43.35 16.84 39.76
CA ALA A 17 -43.21 16.91 38.31
C ALA A 17 -44.17 17.94 37.72
N VAL A 18 -43.71 18.75 36.74
CA VAL A 18 -44.55 19.58 35.86
C VAL A 18 -43.89 19.63 34.48
N SER A 19 -44.69 19.47 33.43
CA SER A 19 -44.31 19.61 32.02
C SER A 19 -44.91 20.89 31.42
N LEU A 20 -44.21 21.55 30.47
CA LEU A 20 -44.77 22.16 29.23
C LEU A 20 -43.82 23.12 28.49
N ALA A 21 -44.02 23.17 27.17
CA ALA A 21 -43.84 24.30 26.24
C ALA A 21 -42.42 24.79 25.84
N ALA A 22 -42.04 24.34 24.64
CA ALA A 22 -41.40 25.06 23.53
C ALA A 22 -41.05 26.57 23.65
N CYS A 23 -39.91 26.93 23.06
CA CYS A 23 -39.82 28.10 22.17
C CYS A 23 -38.75 27.90 21.09
N GLN A 24 -39.11 28.07 19.82
CA GLN A 24 -38.17 28.25 18.71
C GLN A 24 -37.64 29.70 18.72
N VAL A 25 -36.47 29.93 18.13
CA VAL A 25 -36.06 31.27 17.67
C VAL A 25 -35.55 31.17 16.24
N GLU A 26 -36.39 31.55 15.28
CA GLU A 26 -35.92 32.07 14.00
C GLU A 26 -35.63 33.57 14.15
N LEU A 27 -34.58 34.06 13.48
CA LEU A 27 -34.53 35.47 13.08
C LEU A 27 -34.16 35.58 11.59
N SER A 28 -35.18 35.85 10.79
CA SER A 28 -35.04 36.35 9.42
C SER A 28 -34.73 37.85 9.42
N LEU A 29 -34.05 38.35 8.38
CA LEU A 29 -34.29 39.67 7.80
C LEU A 29 -33.57 39.80 6.44
N GLY A 30 -34.33 39.74 5.34
CA GLY A 30 -33.84 40.09 4.00
C GLY A 30 -34.08 41.57 3.65
N GLY A 31 -33.47 42.07 2.57
CA GLY A 31 -33.69 43.46 2.14
C GLY A 31 -32.89 43.90 0.91
N ALA A 32 -33.50 43.75 -0.27
CA ALA A 32 -33.00 44.05 -1.61
C ALA A 32 -32.40 45.45 -1.89
N GLY A 33 -31.61 45.56 -2.96
CA GLY A 33 -31.25 46.83 -3.62
C GLY A 33 -30.48 46.61 -4.93
N ALA A 34 -31.07 46.93 -6.08
CA ALA A 34 -30.49 46.72 -7.41
C ALA A 34 -30.13 48.04 -8.11
N SER A 35 -29.12 48.04 -8.98
CA SER A 35 -28.97 49.02 -10.08
C SER A 35 -27.92 48.60 -11.11
N SER A 36 -28.12 49.02 -12.37
CA SER A 36 -27.37 48.63 -13.57
C SER A 36 -26.69 49.83 -14.26
N SER A 37 -25.54 49.61 -14.91
CA SER A 37 -24.93 50.41 -16.03
C SER A 37 -23.47 49.95 -16.23
N SER A 38 -23.03 49.33 -17.34
CA SER A 38 -22.85 49.80 -18.73
C SER A 38 -21.51 50.53 -19.03
N GLY A 39 -20.56 49.81 -19.63
CA GLY A 39 -19.86 50.21 -20.87
C GLY A 39 -18.56 51.05 -20.85
N THR A 40 -17.64 50.70 -21.78
CA THR A 40 -16.45 51.45 -22.27
C THR A 40 -15.27 51.64 -21.30
N GLY A 41 -13.99 51.68 -21.71
CA GLY A 41 -13.34 51.49 -23.02
C GLY A 41 -11.85 51.93 -23.01
N GLY A 42 -11.05 51.54 -24.02
CA GLY A 42 -9.62 51.91 -24.22
C GLY A 42 -8.65 50.73 -24.01
N GLU A 43 -7.95 50.16 -25.01
CA GLU A 43 -7.01 50.68 -26.04
C GLU A 43 -5.59 51.04 -25.55
N GLY A 44 -4.56 50.43 -26.17
CA GLY A 44 -3.28 51.12 -26.44
C GLY A 44 -1.95 50.35 -26.26
N GLY A 45 -1.30 49.98 -27.37
CA GLY A 45 0.18 49.81 -27.50
C GLY A 45 0.80 48.50 -27.00
N SER A 46 1.30 47.52 -27.77
CA SER A 46 2.15 47.50 -28.99
C SER A 46 3.63 47.92 -28.80
N GLY A 47 4.60 47.00 -28.98
CA GLY A 47 5.94 47.39 -29.47
C GLY A 47 7.20 46.61 -29.04
N SER A 48 7.54 45.56 -29.81
CA SER A 48 8.91 45.27 -30.31
C SER A 48 10.04 44.64 -29.45
N SER A 49 10.34 43.38 -29.80
CA SER A 49 11.67 42.82 -30.19
C SER A 49 12.92 42.90 -29.29
N GLY A 50 13.51 41.72 -29.02
CA GLY A 50 14.92 41.53 -28.69
C GLY A 50 15.29 40.04 -28.65
N GLU A 51 16.17 39.57 -29.54
CA GLU A 51 16.60 38.15 -29.63
C GLU A 51 17.84 37.86 -28.76
N GLY A 52 17.95 36.60 -28.29
CA GLY A 52 19.23 35.90 -28.13
C GLY A 52 19.73 35.62 -26.70
N GLY A 53 20.06 34.36 -26.42
CA GLY A 53 20.92 33.96 -25.30
C GLY A 53 20.49 32.70 -24.55
N SER A 54 21.10 31.56 -24.88
CA SER A 54 20.91 30.29 -24.16
C SER A 54 21.73 30.23 -22.87
N GLY A 55 21.20 29.58 -21.82
CA GLY A 55 21.97 29.25 -20.61
C GLY A 55 21.07 28.82 -19.44
N GLY A 56 20.96 27.52 -19.18
CA GLY A 56 20.16 26.99 -18.08
C GLY A 56 20.94 26.90 -16.76
N SER A 57 20.33 27.38 -15.68
CA SER A 57 20.65 27.01 -14.29
C SER A 57 19.54 27.54 -13.39
N TRP A 58 18.85 26.67 -12.65
CA TRP A 58 17.83 27.06 -11.66
C TRP A 58 17.95 26.17 -10.42
N SER A 59 18.50 26.73 -9.36
CA SER A 59 18.24 26.31 -7.98
C SER A 59 18.02 27.54 -7.10
N ASP A 60 17.14 27.35 -6.11
CA ASP A 60 16.96 28.14 -4.89
C ASP A 60 16.30 29.54 -4.94
N ALA A 61 15.01 29.50 -4.63
CA ALA A 61 14.37 30.21 -3.52
C ALA A 61 14.58 31.73 -3.36
N VAL A 62 13.51 32.50 -3.64
CA VAL A 62 13.25 33.79 -2.99
C VAL A 62 11.82 33.85 -2.48
N THR A 63 11.68 34.01 -1.17
CA THR A 63 10.41 34.34 -0.51
C THR A 63 9.97 35.75 -0.91
N SER A 64 8.89 35.90 -1.67
CA SER A 64 8.20 37.20 -1.76
C SER A 64 6.69 37.01 -1.88
N THR A 65 5.96 37.67 -0.98
CA THR A 65 4.50 37.71 -0.96
C THR A 65 3.99 38.62 -2.08
N ALA A 66 3.53 38.04 -3.18
CA ALA A 66 2.69 38.68 -4.17
C ALA A 66 1.44 37.80 -4.39
N GLY A 67 0.26 38.41 -4.33
CA GLY A 67 -0.99 37.66 -4.26
C GLY A 67 -1.27 36.83 -5.50
N VAL A 68 -1.19 35.50 -5.37
CA VAL A 68 -1.81 34.58 -6.32
C VAL A 68 -3.32 34.74 -6.14
N THR A 69 -3.97 35.40 -7.11
CA THR A 69 -5.42 35.27 -7.27
C THR A 69 -5.70 33.81 -7.58
N SER A 70 -6.36 33.13 -6.64
CA SER A 70 -6.78 31.74 -6.75
C SER A 70 -7.70 31.56 -7.95
N GLY A 71 -7.13 31.10 -9.06
CA GLY A 71 -7.87 30.54 -10.19
C GLY A 71 -8.40 29.16 -9.83
N THR A 72 -9.18 29.06 -8.75
CA THR A 72 -9.98 27.87 -8.43
C THR A 72 -11.07 27.76 -9.48
N GLY A 73 -10.77 27.05 -10.57
CA GLY A 73 -11.82 26.39 -11.34
C GLY A 73 -12.58 25.50 -10.37
N GLY A 74 -13.88 25.79 -10.20
CA GLY A 74 -14.70 25.11 -9.20
C GLY A 74 -14.82 23.63 -9.52
N TRP A 75 -14.05 22.81 -8.83
CA TRP A 75 -14.40 21.42 -8.61
C TRP A 75 -15.38 21.40 -7.44
N ASP A 76 -16.67 21.43 -7.76
CA ASP A 76 -17.72 21.19 -6.76
C ASP A 76 -17.66 19.70 -6.38
N PRO A 77 -17.54 19.35 -5.09
CA PRO A 77 -17.51 17.95 -4.68
C PRO A 77 -18.85 17.29 -5.04
N PRO A 78 -18.83 16.08 -5.61
CA PRO A 78 -20.04 15.45 -6.13
C PRO A 78 -20.99 15.05 -4.99
N GLU A 79 -22.20 15.62 -5.00
CA GLU A 79 -23.29 15.25 -4.09
C GLU A 79 -24.03 13.98 -4.56
N PHE A 80 -23.35 12.83 -4.54
CA PHE A 80 -24.00 11.52 -4.62
C PHE A 80 -23.32 10.52 -3.68
N THR A 81 -24.09 9.59 -3.13
CA THR A 81 -23.58 8.37 -2.50
C THR A 81 -23.45 7.30 -3.58
N PRO A 82 -22.28 6.67 -3.79
CA PRO A 82 -22.15 5.57 -4.74
C PRO A 82 -23.05 4.38 -4.38
N ASP A 83 -23.61 3.73 -5.40
CA ASP A 83 -24.33 2.45 -5.29
C ASP A 83 -23.59 1.29 -5.99
N LYS A 84 -22.44 1.61 -6.62
CA LYS A 84 -21.54 0.71 -7.35
C LYS A 84 -20.15 0.69 -6.72
N VAL A 85 -19.42 -0.41 -6.90
CA VAL A 85 -18.02 -0.54 -6.43
C VAL A 85 -17.12 -0.99 -7.58
N ASP A 86 -15.98 -0.33 -7.76
CA ASP A 86 -14.88 -0.83 -8.59
C ASP A 86 -13.74 -1.26 -7.67
N LEU A 87 -13.40 -2.55 -7.69
CA LEU A 87 -12.36 -3.15 -6.87
C LEU A 87 -11.15 -3.47 -7.76
N LEU A 88 -10.00 -2.89 -7.44
CA LEU A 88 -8.71 -3.24 -8.03
C LEU A 88 -7.86 -3.98 -7.00
N LEU A 89 -7.50 -5.23 -7.29
CA LEU A 89 -6.44 -5.94 -6.57
C LEU A 89 -5.10 -5.65 -7.25
N VAL A 90 -4.12 -5.20 -6.46
CA VAL A 90 -2.73 -4.98 -6.90
C VAL A 90 -1.89 -6.03 -6.18
N VAL A 91 -1.57 -7.12 -6.87
CA VAL A 91 -0.97 -8.30 -6.28
C VAL A 91 0.50 -8.36 -6.67
N ASP A 92 1.38 -8.27 -5.71
CA ASP A 92 2.80 -8.45 -5.95
C ASP A 92 3.08 -9.88 -6.44
N ASN A 93 3.86 -9.98 -7.52
CA ASN A 93 4.27 -11.21 -8.17
C ASN A 93 5.79 -11.43 -8.10
N SER A 94 6.46 -10.79 -7.14
CA SER A 94 7.83 -11.14 -6.73
C SER A 94 7.92 -12.60 -6.25
N VAL A 95 9.13 -13.14 -6.21
CA VAL A 95 9.35 -14.57 -5.96
C VAL A 95 8.93 -15.03 -4.56
N SER A 96 8.75 -14.15 -3.58
CA SER A 96 8.34 -14.52 -2.22
C SER A 96 6.82 -14.65 -2.02
N MET A 97 6.01 -14.37 -3.05
CA MET A 97 4.60 -14.04 -2.88
C MET A 97 3.60 -15.20 -2.85
N ALA A 98 3.91 -16.41 -3.33
CA ALA A 98 2.91 -17.49 -3.43
C ALA A 98 2.19 -17.81 -2.10
N ASP A 99 2.93 -17.87 -0.98
CA ASP A 99 2.34 -18.15 0.33
C ASP A 99 1.33 -17.07 0.77
N LYS A 100 1.57 -15.81 0.39
CA LYS A 100 0.72 -14.66 0.72
C LYS A 100 -0.49 -14.57 -0.19
N GLN A 101 -0.32 -14.91 -1.47
CA GLN A 101 -1.41 -15.04 -2.44
C GLN A 101 -2.38 -16.18 -2.04
N GLU A 102 -1.88 -17.30 -1.51
CA GLU A 102 -2.75 -18.36 -0.99
C GLU A 102 -3.48 -17.90 0.29
N VAL A 103 -2.82 -17.19 1.22
CA VAL A 103 -3.51 -16.59 2.39
C VAL A 103 -4.61 -15.58 1.98
N MET A 104 -4.40 -14.84 0.90
CA MET A 104 -5.45 -14.00 0.30
C MET A 104 -6.61 -14.85 -0.23
N ARG A 105 -6.32 -15.90 -1.01
CA ARG A 105 -7.33 -16.82 -1.58
C ARG A 105 -8.21 -17.49 -0.52
N LEU A 106 -7.64 -17.84 0.63
CA LEU A 106 -8.37 -18.40 1.78
C LEU A 106 -9.51 -17.49 2.30
N VAL A 107 -9.47 -16.18 2.05
CA VAL A 107 -10.46 -15.20 2.54
C VAL A 107 -11.28 -14.51 1.45
N LEU A 108 -10.97 -14.73 0.16
CA LEU A 108 -11.69 -14.11 -0.96
C LEU A 108 -13.18 -14.46 -0.96
N ALA A 109 -13.54 -15.70 -0.64
CA ALA A 109 -14.94 -16.12 -0.51
C ALA A 109 -15.66 -15.30 0.56
N ASP A 110 -15.13 -15.27 1.79
CA ASP A 110 -15.71 -14.50 2.91
C ASP A 110 -15.83 -13.00 2.58
N PHE A 111 -14.87 -12.43 1.84
CA PHE A 111 -14.87 -11.04 1.42
C PHE A 111 -15.93 -10.74 0.37
N VAL A 112 -15.99 -11.51 -0.73
CA VAL A 112 -17.04 -11.40 -1.76
C VAL A 112 -18.43 -11.57 -1.15
N ASP A 113 -18.60 -12.55 -0.27
CA ASP A 113 -19.85 -12.81 0.44
C ASP A 113 -20.15 -11.66 1.44
N GLY A 114 -19.12 -11.05 2.03
CA GLY A 114 -19.21 -9.87 2.90
C GLY A 114 -19.61 -8.56 2.20
N LEU A 115 -19.36 -8.46 0.89
CA LEU A 115 -19.80 -7.40 -0.03
C LEU A 115 -21.24 -7.65 -0.53
N THR A 116 -21.48 -8.84 -1.06
CA THR A 116 -22.67 -9.17 -1.87
C THR A 116 -23.86 -9.70 -1.05
N ASN A 117 -23.62 -10.29 0.12
CA ASN A 117 -24.67 -10.87 0.97
C ASN A 117 -24.42 -10.68 2.49
N PRO A 118 -24.18 -9.45 2.99
CA PRO A 118 -23.71 -9.21 4.36
C PRO A 118 -24.59 -9.82 5.46
N LEU A 119 -23.99 -10.25 6.57
CA LEU A 119 -24.71 -10.89 7.69
C LEU A 119 -25.84 -10.02 8.25
N CYS A 120 -26.91 -10.67 8.70
CA CYS A 120 -27.93 -10.06 9.55
C CYS A 120 -27.50 -10.12 11.02
N VAL A 121 -27.54 -8.98 11.69
CA VAL A 121 -27.20 -8.79 13.11
C VAL A 121 -28.39 -8.20 13.88
N ASP A 122 -28.44 -8.45 15.18
CA ASP A 122 -29.45 -7.84 16.05
C ASP A 122 -29.11 -6.37 16.40
N PRO A 123 -30.04 -5.59 16.99
CA PRO A 123 -29.80 -4.18 17.33
C PRO A 123 -28.76 -3.96 18.44
N THR A 124 -28.28 -5.03 19.08
CA THR A 124 -27.19 -5.01 20.07
C THR A 124 -25.84 -5.45 19.49
N GLY A 125 -25.81 -5.94 18.24
CA GLY A 125 -24.62 -6.42 17.54
C GLY A 125 -24.09 -7.79 17.99
N VAL A 126 -24.81 -8.53 18.84
CA VAL A 126 -24.25 -9.71 19.56
C VAL A 126 -25.19 -10.93 19.55
N ALA A 127 -25.26 -11.60 18.40
CA ALA A 127 -25.82 -12.95 18.21
C ALA A 127 -25.20 -13.58 16.94
N PRO A 128 -25.17 -14.93 16.78
CA PRO A 128 -24.47 -15.56 15.65
C PRO A 128 -25.07 -15.08 14.32
N GLY A 129 -24.23 -14.42 13.51
CA GLY A 129 -24.67 -13.75 12.30
C GLY A 129 -25.38 -14.70 11.34
N PHE A 130 -26.63 -14.39 11.03
CA PHE A 130 -27.40 -15.16 10.06
C PHE A 130 -27.16 -14.59 8.66
N ARG A 131 -26.67 -15.43 7.73
CA ARG A 131 -26.58 -15.09 6.31
C ARG A 131 -27.86 -15.53 5.60
N PRO A 132 -28.71 -14.62 5.08
CA PRO A 132 -29.85 -15.00 4.24
C PRO A 132 -29.41 -15.65 2.93
N PRO A 133 -30.32 -16.33 2.20
CA PRO A 133 -29.99 -17.04 0.96
C PRO A 133 -29.44 -16.18 -0.18
N SER A 134 -29.68 -14.86 -0.16
CA SER A 134 -29.18 -13.89 -1.15
C SER A 134 -29.06 -12.51 -0.53
N GLY A 135 -28.27 -11.59 -1.10
CA GLY A 135 -28.22 -10.18 -0.67
C GLY A 135 -29.59 -9.48 -0.72
N SER A 136 -30.43 -9.83 -1.70
CA SER A 136 -31.80 -9.33 -1.85
C SER A 136 -32.82 -9.91 -0.86
N SER A 137 -32.47 -10.98 -0.14
CA SER A 137 -33.36 -11.58 0.87
C SER A 137 -33.46 -10.71 2.12
N ALA A 138 -34.67 -10.57 2.65
CA ALA A 138 -34.90 -9.84 3.91
C ALA A 138 -34.25 -10.55 5.10
N CYS A 139 -33.75 -9.77 6.06
CA CYS A 139 -33.27 -10.30 7.34
C CYS A 139 -34.43 -10.87 8.19
N PRO A 140 -34.17 -11.86 9.05
CA PRO A 140 -35.11 -12.32 10.06
C PRO A 140 -35.70 -11.17 10.89
N ALA A 141 -36.97 -11.28 11.27
CA ALA A 141 -37.67 -10.24 12.01
C ALA A 141 -36.93 -9.89 13.32
N GLY A 142 -36.62 -8.60 13.51
CA GLY A 142 -35.83 -8.11 14.64
C GLY A 142 -34.32 -8.02 14.39
N THR A 143 -33.83 -8.38 13.20
CA THR A 143 -32.43 -8.20 12.77
C THR A 143 -32.35 -7.30 11.53
N LEU A 144 -31.19 -6.67 11.31
CA LEU A 144 -30.89 -5.84 10.14
C LEU A 144 -29.58 -6.32 9.50
N ARG A 145 -29.36 -6.01 8.22
CA ARG A 145 -28.05 -6.25 7.59
C ARG A 145 -27.00 -5.40 8.30
N VAL A 146 -25.81 -5.94 8.50
CA VAL A 146 -24.66 -5.18 9.04
C VAL A 146 -24.22 -4.05 8.10
N ARG A 147 -24.47 -4.20 6.79
CA ARG A 147 -24.25 -3.17 5.74
C ARG A 147 -25.13 -3.43 4.52
N THR A 148 -25.27 -2.44 3.65
CA THR A 148 -25.98 -2.57 2.36
C THR A 148 -25.27 -3.61 1.47
N PRO A 149 -25.97 -4.64 0.94
CA PRO A 149 -25.37 -5.56 -0.02
C PRO A 149 -25.10 -4.85 -1.34
N VAL A 150 -23.88 -4.91 -1.85
CA VAL A 150 -23.53 -4.30 -3.14
C VAL A 150 -24.20 -5.07 -4.28
N GLN A 151 -24.81 -4.35 -5.23
CA GLN A 151 -25.58 -4.97 -6.33
C GLN A 151 -24.82 -5.02 -7.67
N ASP A 152 -23.86 -4.10 -7.87
CA ASP A 152 -23.15 -3.89 -9.13
C ASP A 152 -21.66 -3.58 -8.85
N MET A 153 -20.76 -4.49 -9.25
CA MET A 153 -19.31 -4.32 -9.03
C MET A 153 -18.47 -4.73 -10.23
N HIS A 154 -17.38 -4.00 -10.48
CA HIS A 154 -16.30 -4.45 -11.35
C HIS A 154 -15.12 -4.90 -10.47
N ILE A 155 -14.47 -6.03 -10.80
CA ILE A 155 -13.31 -6.54 -10.07
C ILE A 155 -12.17 -6.84 -11.05
N GLY A 156 -11.10 -6.05 -10.97
CA GLY A 156 -9.88 -6.19 -11.77
C GLY A 156 -8.69 -6.62 -10.91
N VAL A 157 -7.72 -7.29 -11.52
CA VAL A 157 -6.46 -7.69 -10.88
C VAL A 157 -5.30 -7.25 -11.78
N ILE A 158 -4.27 -6.65 -11.19
CA ILE A 158 -3.00 -6.31 -11.85
C ILE A 158 -1.83 -6.76 -10.96
N SER A 159 -0.62 -6.88 -11.53
CA SER A 159 0.59 -7.20 -10.77
C SER A 159 1.51 -5.99 -10.51
N SER A 160 2.51 -6.17 -9.65
CA SER A 160 3.58 -5.20 -9.36
C SER A 160 4.62 -5.03 -10.49
N SER A 161 4.52 -5.83 -11.58
CA SER A 161 5.60 -5.96 -12.57
C SER A 161 5.50 -5.00 -13.76
N LEU A 162 6.36 -3.98 -13.76
CA LEU A 162 6.55 -3.00 -14.84
C LEU A 162 7.84 -3.19 -15.67
N GLY A 163 8.56 -4.28 -15.44
CA GLY A 163 9.83 -4.61 -16.10
C GLY A 163 11.04 -3.86 -15.56
N GLY A 164 12.21 -4.07 -16.18
CA GLY A 164 13.48 -3.51 -15.70
C GLY A 164 13.68 -2.00 -15.95
N HIS A 165 12.62 -1.23 -16.23
CA HIS A 165 12.65 0.20 -16.60
C HIS A 165 13.65 0.54 -17.74
N GLY A 166 13.89 -0.40 -18.66
CA GLY A 166 14.86 -0.27 -19.77
C GLY A 166 16.29 -0.75 -19.46
N SER A 167 16.57 -1.23 -18.25
CA SER A 167 17.83 -1.89 -17.87
C SER A 167 17.96 -3.31 -18.43
N SER A 168 19.03 -4.02 -18.04
CA SER A 168 19.19 -5.46 -18.33
C SER A 168 18.36 -6.42 -17.45
N ALA A 169 17.71 -5.95 -16.38
CA ALA A 169 16.86 -6.78 -15.51
C ALA A 169 15.48 -7.04 -16.11
N CYS A 170 14.75 -8.01 -15.53
CA CYS A 170 13.32 -8.26 -15.76
C CYS A 170 12.87 -8.20 -17.23
N GLN A 171 13.59 -8.92 -18.09
CA GLN A 171 13.29 -8.97 -19.52
C GLN A 171 12.05 -9.84 -19.77
N GLY A 172 11.11 -9.36 -20.59
CA GLY A 172 9.89 -10.09 -20.93
C GLY A 172 10.13 -11.43 -21.64
N GLN A 173 11.29 -11.59 -22.29
CA GLN A 173 11.70 -12.87 -22.90
C GLN A 173 12.14 -13.93 -21.88
N THR A 174 12.40 -13.54 -20.62
CA THR A 174 12.73 -14.46 -19.53
C THR A 174 11.47 -14.93 -18.80
N SER A 175 10.49 -14.05 -18.64
CA SER A 175 9.16 -14.34 -18.09
C SER A 175 8.20 -13.29 -18.64
N ALA A 176 7.03 -13.70 -19.14
CA ALA A 176 5.99 -12.75 -19.55
C ALA A 176 5.53 -11.90 -18.36
N SER A 177 5.43 -12.53 -17.18
CA SER A 177 5.06 -11.89 -15.91
C SER A 177 6.01 -10.77 -15.45
N ASN A 178 7.23 -10.67 -16.01
CA ASN A 178 8.12 -9.52 -15.75
C ASN A 178 7.56 -8.19 -16.28
N VAL A 179 6.69 -8.25 -17.29
CA VAL A 179 6.20 -7.10 -18.07
C VAL A 179 4.69 -7.19 -18.24
N ASP A 180 3.98 -7.41 -17.13
CA ASP A 180 2.51 -7.31 -17.09
C ASP A 180 2.03 -5.87 -17.33
N MET A 181 2.92 -4.86 -17.15
CA MET A 181 2.70 -3.45 -17.52
C MET A 181 1.43 -2.81 -16.96
N ALA A 182 0.95 -3.32 -15.82
CA ALA A 182 -0.35 -2.96 -15.21
C ALA A 182 -1.57 -3.18 -16.13
N HIS A 183 -1.49 -4.13 -17.07
CA HIS A 183 -2.66 -4.65 -17.78
C HIS A 183 -3.49 -5.54 -16.86
N LEU A 184 -4.81 -5.56 -17.06
CA LEU A 184 -5.71 -6.44 -16.34
C LEU A 184 -5.36 -7.92 -16.61
N LEU A 185 -5.10 -8.65 -15.54
CA LEU A 185 -4.74 -10.06 -15.54
C LEU A 185 -5.98 -10.93 -15.33
N ALA A 186 -6.10 -11.95 -16.16
CA ALA A 186 -7.05 -13.05 -16.06
C ALA A 186 -6.48 -14.30 -16.73
N ARG A 187 -5.31 -14.72 -16.24
CA ARG A 187 -4.59 -15.90 -16.71
C ARG A 187 -4.64 -17.01 -15.66
N SER A 188 -4.48 -18.26 -16.07
CA SER A 188 -4.49 -19.44 -15.18
C SER A 188 -3.15 -19.68 -14.49
N ASN A 189 -2.06 -19.11 -15.01
CA ASN A 189 -0.70 -19.26 -14.48
C ASN A 189 0.25 -18.17 -15.03
N GLU A 190 1.28 -17.81 -14.26
CA GLU A 190 2.34 -16.83 -14.59
C GLU A 190 3.09 -17.05 -15.92
N GLY A 191 3.08 -18.30 -16.42
CA GLY A 191 3.68 -18.67 -17.70
C GLY A 191 2.79 -18.43 -18.92
N VAL A 192 1.53 -18.03 -18.73
CA VAL A 192 0.58 -17.74 -19.82
C VAL A 192 0.65 -16.23 -20.14
N ALA A 193 1.01 -15.90 -21.38
CA ALA A 193 1.24 -14.51 -21.81
C ALA A 193 -0.05 -13.75 -22.20
N GLU A 194 -1.16 -14.46 -22.43
CA GLU A 194 -2.47 -13.90 -22.77
C GLU A 194 -3.50 -14.42 -21.76
N ASN A 195 -4.53 -13.64 -21.47
CA ASN A 195 -5.59 -14.03 -20.53
C ASN A 195 -6.41 -15.21 -21.09
N ASP A 196 -6.41 -16.35 -20.40
CA ASP A 196 -7.13 -17.58 -20.74
C ASP A 196 -8.30 -17.92 -19.80
N LEU A 197 -8.46 -17.17 -18.69
CA LEU A 197 -9.62 -17.30 -17.80
C LEU A 197 -10.80 -16.44 -18.30
N PRO A 198 -12.04 -16.94 -18.14
CA PRO A 198 -13.24 -16.22 -18.62
C PRO A 198 -13.48 -14.95 -17.80
N THR A 199 -13.58 -13.81 -18.50
CA THR A 199 -13.91 -12.49 -17.92
C THR A 199 -15.14 -11.88 -18.57
N TYR A 200 -15.65 -10.78 -18.01
CA TYR A 200 -16.85 -10.14 -18.52
C TYR A 200 -16.60 -9.55 -19.92
N GLN A 201 -17.23 -10.12 -20.95
CA GLN A 201 -17.03 -9.78 -22.36
C GLN A 201 -15.55 -9.82 -22.81
N ASP A 202 -14.74 -10.70 -22.21
CA ASP A 202 -13.29 -10.82 -22.45
C ASP A 202 -12.48 -9.53 -22.15
N LYS A 203 -13.02 -8.65 -21.29
CA LYS A 203 -12.40 -7.34 -20.94
C LYS A 203 -11.30 -7.39 -19.87
N GLY A 204 -10.99 -8.56 -19.32
CA GLY A 204 -9.96 -8.73 -18.29
C GLY A 204 -10.41 -8.47 -16.85
N PHE A 205 -11.69 -8.13 -16.62
CA PHE A 205 -12.24 -7.97 -15.27
C PHE A 205 -13.55 -8.76 -15.09
N LEU A 206 -13.89 -9.06 -13.83
CA LEU A 206 -15.14 -9.72 -13.45
C LEU A 206 -16.22 -8.67 -13.17
N VAL A 207 -17.49 -9.03 -13.39
CA VAL A 207 -18.65 -8.17 -13.08
C VAL A 207 -19.62 -8.91 -12.18
N TRP A 208 -19.84 -8.37 -10.99
CA TRP A 208 -20.99 -8.71 -10.14
C TRP A 208 -22.20 -7.91 -10.59
N ASP A 209 -23.29 -8.60 -10.90
CA ASP A 209 -24.54 -8.02 -11.41
C ASP A 209 -25.73 -8.76 -10.79
N ALA A 210 -26.02 -8.47 -9.52
CA ALA A 210 -27.06 -9.13 -8.75
C ALA A 210 -28.47 -9.00 -9.37
N ALA A 211 -28.67 -7.98 -10.21
CA ALA A 211 -29.94 -7.66 -10.85
C ALA A 211 -30.08 -8.17 -12.29
N GLY A 212 -28.99 -8.63 -12.93
CA GLY A 212 -28.99 -8.93 -14.37
C GLY A 212 -29.20 -7.69 -15.23
N SER A 213 -28.66 -6.56 -14.79
CA SER A 213 -28.80 -5.21 -15.36
C SER A 213 -27.85 -4.94 -16.52
N HIS A 214 -26.72 -5.64 -16.58
CA HIS A 214 -25.74 -5.54 -17.66
C HIS A 214 -26.20 -6.35 -18.89
N VAL A 215 -25.62 -6.06 -20.06
CA VAL A 215 -25.93 -6.77 -21.32
C VAL A 215 -24.64 -7.27 -22.00
N PRO A 216 -24.36 -8.59 -22.01
CA PRO A 216 -25.04 -9.66 -21.26
C PRO A 216 -24.97 -9.44 -19.74
N ALA A 217 -25.79 -10.15 -18.97
CA ALA A 217 -25.74 -10.09 -17.50
C ALA A 217 -24.38 -10.56 -16.96
N GLY A 218 -23.94 -9.98 -15.85
CA GLY A 218 -22.76 -10.41 -15.10
C GLY A 218 -23.00 -11.64 -14.21
N ASP A 219 -22.05 -11.90 -13.31
CA ASP A 219 -22.18 -12.95 -12.30
C ASP A 219 -23.16 -12.53 -11.19
N SER A 220 -24.04 -13.45 -10.80
CA SER A 220 -25.03 -13.28 -9.72
C SER A 220 -24.99 -14.38 -8.65
N ASP A 221 -24.00 -15.28 -8.74
CA ASP A 221 -23.66 -16.26 -7.70
C ASP A 221 -22.34 -15.83 -7.01
N PRO A 222 -22.36 -15.46 -5.71
CA PRO A 222 -21.16 -15.05 -4.98
C PRO A 222 -20.07 -16.11 -4.94
N ALA A 223 -20.43 -17.41 -4.92
CA ALA A 223 -19.47 -18.49 -4.86
C ALA A 223 -18.71 -18.63 -6.18
N ALA A 224 -19.42 -18.58 -7.32
CA ALA A 224 -18.80 -18.61 -8.64
C ALA A 224 -17.95 -17.36 -8.92
N LEU A 225 -18.36 -16.19 -8.43
CA LEU A 225 -17.56 -14.97 -8.51
C LEU A 225 -16.26 -15.08 -7.69
N ALA A 226 -16.35 -15.61 -6.46
CA ALA A 226 -15.20 -15.82 -5.59
C ALA A 226 -14.22 -16.87 -6.15
N GLU A 227 -14.71 -17.95 -6.74
CA GLU A 227 -13.90 -18.97 -7.42
C GLU A 227 -13.10 -18.35 -8.57
N LYS A 228 -13.76 -17.62 -9.48
CA LYS A 228 -13.11 -16.89 -10.57
C LYS A 228 -12.06 -15.90 -10.08
N LEU A 229 -12.36 -15.13 -9.03
CA LEU A 229 -11.41 -14.16 -8.46
C LEU A 229 -10.20 -14.87 -7.83
N SER A 230 -10.43 -16.01 -7.18
CA SER A 230 -9.38 -16.86 -6.61
C SER A 230 -8.44 -17.40 -7.67
N ASP A 231 -8.98 -17.90 -8.80
CA ASP A 231 -8.20 -18.41 -9.93
C ASP A 231 -7.34 -17.29 -10.56
N ILE A 232 -7.91 -16.10 -10.75
CA ILE A 232 -7.15 -14.94 -11.27
C ILE A 232 -6.01 -14.56 -10.31
N VAL A 233 -6.26 -14.49 -9.00
CA VAL A 233 -5.23 -14.18 -8.00
C VAL A 233 -4.11 -15.23 -7.97
N GLN A 234 -4.43 -16.52 -8.14
CA GLN A 234 -3.41 -17.57 -8.30
C GLN A 234 -2.61 -17.44 -9.59
N GLY A 235 -3.26 -17.05 -10.68
CA GLY A 235 -2.63 -16.86 -11.98
C GLY A 235 -1.73 -15.63 -12.10
N VAL A 236 -1.82 -14.67 -11.16
CA VAL A 236 -0.80 -13.61 -11.02
C VAL A 236 0.58 -14.24 -10.83
N GLY A 237 0.68 -15.21 -9.91
CA GLY A 237 1.84 -16.04 -9.64
C GLY A 237 3.04 -15.27 -9.08
N GLN A 238 4.23 -15.84 -9.21
CA GLN A 238 5.47 -15.39 -8.54
C GLN A 238 6.70 -15.35 -9.47
N ALA A 239 6.48 -15.27 -10.79
CA ALA A 239 7.53 -15.15 -11.81
C ALA A 239 7.67 -13.71 -12.36
N GLY A 240 7.30 -12.72 -11.56
CA GLY A 240 7.43 -11.31 -11.86
C GLY A 240 8.84 -10.75 -11.68
N CYS A 241 8.94 -9.43 -11.85
CA CYS A 241 10.16 -8.67 -11.65
C CYS A 241 10.44 -8.47 -10.15
N GLY A 242 11.64 -8.84 -9.68
CA GLY A 242 12.15 -8.50 -8.34
C GLY A 242 12.67 -7.06 -8.24
N TYR A 243 11.91 -6.13 -8.82
CA TYR A 243 11.94 -4.68 -8.61
C TYR A 243 10.47 -4.24 -8.64
N GLU A 244 9.70 -4.85 -7.74
CA GLU A 244 8.26 -4.74 -7.54
C GLU A 244 7.83 -3.28 -7.36
N ALA A 245 6.95 -2.80 -8.22
CA ALA A 245 6.50 -1.41 -8.26
C ALA A 245 4.97 -1.30 -8.04
N PRO A 246 4.41 -1.83 -6.93
CA PRO A 246 2.97 -1.90 -6.75
C PRO A 246 2.31 -0.49 -6.69
N LEU A 247 2.99 0.55 -6.21
CA LEU A 247 2.45 1.92 -6.21
C LEU A 247 2.37 2.49 -7.65
N GLU A 248 3.41 2.33 -8.46
CA GLU A 248 3.37 2.77 -9.85
C GLU A 248 2.48 1.89 -10.72
N SER A 249 2.33 0.59 -10.43
CA SER A 249 1.38 -0.27 -11.15
C SER A 249 -0.06 0.24 -11.04
N PHE A 250 -0.53 0.58 -9.83
CA PHE A 250 -1.89 1.13 -9.69
C PHE A 250 -1.98 2.53 -10.31
N TYR A 251 -0.94 3.36 -10.17
CA TYR A 251 -0.92 4.69 -10.79
C TYR A 251 -1.00 4.59 -12.32
N ARG A 252 -0.19 3.73 -12.93
CA ARG A 252 -0.15 3.48 -14.37
C ARG A 252 -1.52 3.03 -14.88
N PHE A 253 -2.16 2.06 -14.21
CA PHE A 253 -3.49 1.60 -14.60
C PHE A 253 -4.57 2.68 -14.40
N LEU A 254 -4.72 3.23 -13.19
CA LEU A 254 -5.85 4.06 -12.81
C LEU A 254 -5.72 5.55 -13.14
N VAL A 255 -4.49 6.08 -13.24
CA VAL A 255 -4.21 7.53 -13.12
C VAL A 255 -3.39 8.08 -14.29
N ASP A 256 -2.40 7.34 -14.80
CA ASP A 256 -1.50 7.85 -15.83
C ASP A 256 -2.30 8.24 -17.10
N PRO A 257 -2.30 9.51 -17.52
CA PRO A 257 -3.00 9.94 -18.73
C PRO A 257 -2.28 9.51 -20.02
N GLU A 258 -0.97 9.25 -19.97
CA GLU A 258 -0.13 8.95 -21.14
C GLU A 258 0.81 7.73 -20.94
N PRO A 259 0.28 6.56 -20.49
CA PRO A 259 1.09 5.39 -20.20
C PRO A 259 1.88 4.96 -21.44
N TYR A 260 3.19 4.79 -21.29
CA TYR A 260 4.07 4.45 -22.41
C TYR A 260 3.82 3.02 -22.91
N GLU A 261 3.86 2.80 -24.22
CA GLU A 261 3.81 1.47 -24.83
C GLU A 261 5.16 0.76 -24.71
N THR A 262 6.25 1.52 -24.84
CA THR A 262 7.63 1.01 -24.82
C THR A 262 8.55 1.88 -23.98
N ILE A 263 9.54 1.23 -23.36
CA ILE A 263 10.62 1.88 -22.60
C ILE A 263 11.97 1.32 -23.09
N SER A 264 12.95 2.21 -23.25
CA SER A 264 14.29 1.85 -23.73
C SER A 264 15.33 2.84 -23.20
N VAL A 265 16.62 2.50 -23.30
CA VAL A 265 17.72 3.42 -22.98
C VAL A 265 18.37 3.92 -24.26
N SER A 266 18.53 5.24 -24.39
CA SER A 266 19.20 5.89 -25.51
C SER A 266 20.68 5.46 -25.58
N PRO A 267 21.16 4.86 -26.69
CA PRO A 267 22.55 4.42 -26.79
C PRO A 267 23.56 5.57 -26.92
N THR A 268 23.08 6.81 -27.09
CA THR A 268 23.92 8.02 -27.24
C THR A 268 23.94 8.90 -25.99
N HIS A 269 22.85 8.93 -25.23
CA HIS A 269 22.72 9.78 -24.02
C HIS A 269 22.64 8.98 -22.71
N GLU A 270 22.47 7.65 -22.80
CA GLU A 270 22.25 6.75 -21.66
C GLU A 270 21.07 7.17 -20.78
N ASN A 271 20.05 7.81 -21.37
CA ASN A 271 18.82 8.20 -20.68
C ASN A 271 17.66 7.33 -21.14
N ILE A 272 16.67 7.14 -20.28
CA ILE A 272 15.39 6.52 -20.60
C ILE A 272 14.69 7.29 -21.73
N VAL A 273 14.11 6.55 -22.66
CA VAL A 273 13.28 7.03 -23.76
C VAL A 273 11.98 6.24 -23.75
N LEU A 274 10.88 6.94 -23.49
CA LEU A 274 9.53 6.42 -23.55
C LEU A 274 8.98 6.55 -24.99
N GLY A 275 8.32 5.51 -25.47
CA GLY A 275 7.74 5.44 -26.82
C GLY A 275 6.28 5.00 -26.81
N GLY A 276 5.51 5.53 -27.75
CA GLY A 276 4.11 5.17 -27.97
C GLY A 276 3.16 5.58 -26.84
N LEU A 277 1.99 4.96 -26.86
CA LEU A 277 0.91 5.09 -25.89
C LEU A 277 0.25 3.72 -25.73
N ASP A 278 0.10 3.26 -24.50
CA ASP A 278 -0.47 1.96 -24.16
C ASP A 278 -2.00 1.99 -24.32
N THR A 279 -2.43 1.85 -25.58
CA THR A 279 -3.86 1.91 -25.93
C THR A 279 -4.66 0.72 -25.37
N THR A 280 -4.01 -0.41 -25.08
CA THR A 280 -4.62 -1.56 -24.40
C THR A 280 -4.99 -1.20 -22.96
N LEU A 281 -4.04 -0.66 -22.20
CA LEU A 281 -4.27 -0.20 -20.83
C LEU A 281 -5.36 0.89 -20.78
N LEU A 282 -5.31 1.86 -21.70
CA LEU A 282 -6.32 2.93 -21.75
C LEU A 282 -7.73 2.39 -22.04
N ALA A 283 -7.86 1.42 -22.94
CA ALA A 283 -9.13 0.76 -23.24
C ALA A 283 -9.64 -0.07 -22.05
N GLN A 284 -8.74 -0.81 -21.37
CA GLN A 284 -9.06 -1.55 -20.15
C GLN A 284 -9.52 -0.62 -19.02
N ARG A 285 -8.78 0.46 -18.73
CA ARG A 285 -9.19 1.48 -17.73
C ARG A 285 -10.56 2.04 -18.08
N LYS A 286 -10.78 2.48 -19.33
CA LYS A 286 -12.08 3.05 -19.73
C LYS A 286 -13.24 2.05 -19.53
N ALA A 287 -13.03 0.77 -19.83
CA ALA A 287 -14.06 -0.25 -19.66
C ALA A 287 -14.30 -0.64 -18.18
N PHE A 288 -13.26 -0.59 -17.35
CA PHE A 288 -13.29 -0.98 -15.94
C PHE A 288 -13.75 0.15 -15.01
N LEU A 289 -13.18 1.34 -15.14
CA LEU A 289 -13.29 2.41 -14.13
C LEU A 289 -14.50 3.29 -14.38
N ARG A 290 -15.52 3.15 -13.55
CA ARG A 290 -16.76 3.93 -13.62
C ARG A 290 -16.61 5.22 -12.81
N PRO A 291 -17.19 6.33 -13.27
CA PRO A 291 -17.04 7.61 -12.59
C PRO A 291 -18.06 7.81 -11.46
N ASP A 292 -19.09 6.95 -11.35
CA ASP A 292 -20.09 6.97 -10.27
C ASP A 292 -19.95 5.84 -9.24
N SER A 293 -18.84 5.11 -9.25
CA SER A 293 -18.53 4.04 -8.29
C SER A 293 -17.70 4.54 -7.10
N LEU A 294 -17.76 3.79 -6.00
CA LEU A 294 -16.70 3.79 -4.99
C LEU A 294 -15.51 2.99 -5.52
N LEU A 295 -14.31 3.58 -5.52
CA LEU A 295 -13.08 2.90 -5.89
C LEU A 295 -12.42 2.28 -4.64
N LEU A 296 -12.29 0.95 -4.63
CA LEU A 296 -11.53 0.20 -3.64
C LEU A 296 -10.23 -0.29 -4.28
N ILE A 297 -9.08 0.09 -3.72
CA ILE A 297 -7.76 -0.43 -4.10
C ILE A 297 -7.27 -1.30 -2.96
N VAL A 298 -6.95 -2.57 -3.24
CA VAL A 298 -6.38 -3.51 -2.26
C VAL A 298 -5.05 -4.01 -2.79
N MET A 299 -3.97 -3.63 -2.13
CA MET A 299 -2.59 -3.96 -2.47
C MET A 299 -2.07 -5.06 -1.55
N LEU A 300 -1.27 -5.98 -2.10
CA LEU A 300 -0.66 -7.12 -1.39
C LEU A 300 0.81 -7.23 -1.82
N SER A 301 1.76 -6.94 -0.93
CA SER A 301 3.21 -7.06 -1.17
C SER A 301 3.95 -7.42 0.12
N ASP A 302 4.98 -8.27 0.03
CA ASP A 302 5.84 -8.64 1.17
C ASP A 302 7.20 -7.93 1.19
N GLU A 303 7.35 -6.94 0.31
CA GLU A 303 8.52 -6.09 0.08
C GLU A 303 8.12 -4.59 0.18
N ASN A 304 9.05 -3.67 -0.12
CA ASN A 304 8.84 -2.21 -0.03
C ASN A 304 8.90 -1.61 -1.44
N ASP A 305 7.88 -0.85 -1.83
CA ASP A 305 7.68 -0.35 -3.20
C ASP A 305 8.95 0.17 -3.89
N CYS A 306 9.31 -0.48 -4.99
CA CYS A 306 10.42 -0.10 -5.86
C CYS A 306 9.95 0.61 -7.14
N SER A 307 9.03 1.58 -7.01
CA SER A 307 8.53 2.38 -8.15
C SER A 307 9.59 3.31 -8.75
N ILE A 308 10.49 2.76 -9.57
CA ILE A 308 11.59 3.47 -10.24
C ILE A 308 11.03 4.44 -11.30
N ARG A 309 11.46 5.70 -11.24
CA ARG A 309 11.06 6.75 -12.18
C ARG A 309 11.50 6.46 -13.62
N GLU A 310 10.61 6.54 -14.59
CA GLU A 310 10.94 6.28 -16.00
C GLU A 310 11.53 7.49 -16.74
N GLU A 311 12.49 8.18 -16.12
CA GLU A 311 13.20 9.32 -16.70
C GLU A 311 14.70 9.31 -16.41
N GLY A 312 15.46 10.12 -17.16
CA GLY A 312 16.89 10.31 -16.93
C GLY A 312 17.66 8.98 -16.90
N LYS A 313 18.48 8.77 -15.87
CA LYS A 313 19.28 7.54 -15.69
C LYS A 313 18.76 6.61 -14.60
N ASN A 314 17.46 6.69 -14.27
CA ASN A 314 16.94 6.05 -13.07
C ASN A 314 16.84 4.52 -13.17
N TYR A 315 16.79 3.98 -14.39
CA TYR A 315 16.92 2.54 -14.70
C TYR A 315 18.17 1.89 -14.11
N LEU A 316 19.20 2.67 -13.74
CA LEU A 316 20.43 2.17 -13.14
C LEU A 316 20.22 1.52 -11.76
N ALA A 317 19.13 1.84 -11.05
CA ALA A 317 18.71 1.07 -9.88
C ALA A 317 18.49 -0.40 -10.25
N ALA A 318 17.83 -0.68 -11.39
CA ALA A 318 17.58 -2.03 -11.89
C ALA A 318 18.75 -2.65 -12.71
N GLU A 319 19.88 -1.97 -12.88
CA GLU A 319 20.94 -2.42 -13.79
C GLU A 319 21.79 -3.57 -13.20
N VAL A 320 21.59 -4.79 -13.69
CA VAL A 320 22.24 -6.02 -13.22
C VAL A 320 23.41 -6.50 -14.09
N ALA A 321 23.82 -5.74 -15.10
CA ALA A 321 24.93 -6.10 -15.98
C ALA A 321 26.23 -6.42 -15.22
N ALA A 322 26.96 -7.44 -15.70
CA ALA A 322 28.16 -7.93 -15.04
C ALA A 322 29.22 -6.82 -14.88
N GLY A 323 29.59 -6.53 -13.63
CA GLY A 323 30.55 -5.48 -13.28
C GLY A 323 29.97 -4.06 -13.17
N PHE A 324 28.67 -3.85 -13.46
CA PHE A 324 28.01 -2.60 -13.08
C PHE A 324 27.81 -2.56 -11.56
N ARG A 325 28.16 -1.43 -10.95
CA ARG A 325 27.89 -1.11 -9.55
C ARG A 325 27.54 0.37 -9.44
N MET A 326 26.66 0.70 -8.51
CA MET A 326 26.25 2.06 -8.25
C MET A 326 27.46 2.92 -7.84
N TRP A 327 27.46 4.19 -8.25
CA TRP A 327 28.46 5.15 -7.76
C TRP A 327 28.28 5.39 -6.27
N ARG A 328 29.39 5.73 -5.60
CA ARG A 328 29.34 6.02 -4.17
C ARG A 328 28.42 7.22 -3.86
N PRO A 329 27.76 7.21 -2.69
CA PRO A 329 27.18 8.40 -2.11
C PRO A 329 28.32 9.27 -1.55
N ARG A 330 28.06 10.57 -1.37
CA ARG A 330 28.91 11.42 -0.54
C ARG A 330 28.74 11.11 0.94
N SER A 331 29.81 11.31 1.71
CA SER A 331 29.88 11.07 3.15
C SER A 331 28.87 11.87 3.96
N GLU A 332 28.43 13.04 3.47
CA GLU A 332 27.30 13.77 4.06
C GLU A 332 26.02 12.94 4.11
N CYS A 333 25.73 12.11 3.10
CA CYS A 333 24.54 11.24 3.06
C CYS A 333 24.46 10.27 4.25
N ALA A 334 25.60 9.72 4.67
CA ALA A 334 25.64 8.82 5.82
C ALA A 334 25.23 9.51 7.12
N THR A 335 25.42 10.84 7.21
CA THR A 335 25.03 11.65 8.37
C THR A 335 23.60 12.17 8.22
N ASN A 336 23.34 12.96 7.18
CA ASN A 336 22.07 13.62 6.92
C ASN A 336 21.68 13.47 5.42
N PRO A 337 20.66 12.65 5.09
CA PRO A 337 20.25 12.47 3.69
C PRO A 337 19.51 13.68 3.11
N ASN A 338 19.01 14.58 3.97
CA ASN A 338 18.43 15.88 3.61
C ASN A 338 19.50 16.97 3.40
N ASP A 339 20.78 16.68 3.56
CA ASP A 339 21.84 17.66 3.31
C ASP A 339 21.90 18.00 1.80
N PRO A 340 21.95 19.28 1.38
CA PRO A 340 22.14 19.67 -0.03
C PRO A 340 23.43 19.12 -0.67
N CYS A 341 24.36 18.66 0.16
CA CYS A 341 25.59 17.98 -0.21
C CYS A 341 25.49 16.44 -0.16
N CYS A 342 24.39 15.86 0.32
CA CYS A 342 24.09 14.46 0.03
C CYS A 342 23.77 14.29 -1.47
N ARG A 343 24.78 13.86 -2.23
CA ARG A 343 24.73 13.67 -3.69
C ARG A 343 25.40 12.37 -4.07
N ASN A 344 25.02 11.84 -5.23
CA ASN A 344 25.77 10.76 -5.86
C ASN A 344 27.11 11.30 -6.38
N CYS A 345 28.21 10.57 -6.18
CA CYS A 345 29.55 11.03 -6.58
C CYS A 345 29.74 11.26 -8.09
N SER A 346 28.85 10.73 -8.95
CA SER A 346 28.86 11.00 -10.40
C SER A 346 28.23 12.34 -10.80
N GLN A 347 27.54 13.02 -9.88
CA GLN A 347 26.88 14.30 -10.13
C GLN A 347 27.83 15.49 -9.95
N GLN A 348 27.34 16.70 -10.25
CA GLN A 348 28.08 17.95 -10.04
C GLN A 348 28.18 18.26 -8.53
N GLN A 349 29.41 18.47 -8.05
CA GLN A 349 29.71 18.64 -6.61
C GLN A 349 29.92 20.11 -6.21
N ASP A 350 29.56 21.05 -7.08
CA ASP A 350 29.69 22.48 -6.83
C ASP A 350 28.88 22.91 -5.59
N GLY A 351 29.48 23.81 -4.81
CA GLY A 351 28.94 24.30 -3.54
C GLY A 351 29.26 23.42 -2.31
N CYS A 352 29.87 22.24 -2.50
CA CYS A 352 30.09 21.27 -1.43
C CYS A 352 31.56 21.08 -1.01
N PRO A 353 31.82 20.57 0.21
CA PRO A 353 33.16 20.18 0.66
C PRO A 353 33.82 19.13 -0.24
N HIS A 354 35.15 19.13 -0.32
CA HIS A 354 35.86 18.06 -1.02
C HIS A 354 35.70 16.73 -0.27
N ASP A 355 35.04 15.76 -0.91
CA ASP A 355 34.89 14.41 -0.39
C ASP A 355 35.92 13.45 -1.04
N PRO A 356 36.93 12.94 -0.29
CA PRO A 356 37.92 12.02 -0.83
C PRO A 356 37.35 10.63 -1.19
N THR A 357 36.15 10.28 -0.72
CA THR A 357 35.51 8.99 -1.00
C THR A 357 34.87 8.93 -2.40
N CYS A 358 34.67 10.08 -3.06
CA CYS A 358 34.17 10.14 -4.43
C CYS A 358 35.18 9.77 -5.52
N THR A 359 36.44 9.53 -5.17
CA THR A 359 37.50 9.20 -6.14
C THR A 359 38.16 7.87 -5.77
N ASP A 360 38.31 6.98 -6.75
CA ASP A 360 38.98 5.68 -6.56
C ASP A 360 40.51 5.83 -6.54
N SER A 361 41.23 4.72 -6.30
CA SER A 361 42.70 4.69 -6.28
C SER A 361 43.37 5.02 -7.62
N HIS A 362 42.60 5.16 -8.71
CA HIS A 362 43.08 5.46 -10.05
C HIS A 362 42.69 6.88 -10.53
N GLY A 363 41.96 7.64 -9.71
CA GLY A 363 41.49 8.99 -10.05
C GLY A 363 40.13 9.06 -10.75
N ASN A 364 39.40 7.94 -10.87
CA ASN A 364 38.06 7.89 -11.45
C ASN A 364 36.99 8.13 -10.38
N THR A 365 35.76 8.47 -10.79
CA THR A 365 34.61 8.51 -9.87
C THR A 365 34.40 7.15 -9.20
N ALA A 366 34.39 7.13 -7.87
CA ALA A 366 34.29 5.91 -7.09
C ALA A 366 32.93 5.21 -7.27
N ARG A 367 32.98 3.88 -7.36
CA ARG A 367 31.82 2.98 -7.29
C ARG A 367 31.84 2.16 -6.00
N LEU A 368 30.67 1.69 -5.61
CA LEU A 368 30.50 0.72 -4.54
C LEU A 368 31.08 -0.64 -4.97
N THR A 369 31.56 -1.40 -4.00
CA THR A 369 31.97 -2.79 -4.20
C THR A 369 30.76 -3.71 -4.29
N ALA A 370 30.95 -4.95 -4.75
CA ALA A 370 29.88 -5.95 -4.78
C ALA A 370 29.31 -6.35 -3.40
N ALA A 371 30.00 -6.05 -2.30
CA ALA A 371 29.47 -6.25 -0.95
C ALA A 371 28.67 -5.05 -0.43
N GLU A 372 28.88 -3.85 -0.99
CA GLU A 372 28.18 -2.61 -0.60
C GLU A 372 26.96 -2.32 -1.48
N ASP A 373 27.00 -2.81 -2.74
CA ASP A 373 25.91 -2.72 -3.72
C ASP A 373 25.45 -4.14 -4.14
N PRO A 374 24.77 -4.86 -3.23
CA PRO A 374 24.02 -6.06 -3.58
C PRO A 374 22.74 -5.66 -4.33
N VAL A 375 22.49 -6.31 -5.47
CA VAL A 375 21.52 -5.84 -6.48
C VAL A 375 20.06 -5.94 -6.03
N ASN A 376 19.67 -7.03 -5.35
CA ASN A 376 18.29 -7.24 -4.90
C ASN A 376 17.87 -6.19 -3.87
N SER A 377 18.82 -5.63 -3.12
CA SER A 377 18.54 -4.67 -2.06
C SER A 377 18.59 -3.22 -2.55
N ARG A 378 18.46 -2.90 -3.84
CA ARG A 378 18.65 -1.50 -4.30
C ARG A 378 17.45 -0.58 -4.06
N CYS A 379 16.29 -1.11 -3.68
CA CYS A 379 15.08 -0.32 -3.46
C CYS A 379 15.05 0.41 -2.10
N TRP A 380 15.80 -0.05 -1.10
CA TRP A 380 15.83 0.57 0.24
C TRP A 380 16.97 1.59 0.44
N ASP A 381 16.72 2.62 1.27
CA ASP A 381 17.67 3.64 1.74
C ASP A 381 18.61 4.23 0.66
N GLN A 382 18.04 4.48 -0.53
CA GLN A 382 18.80 4.91 -1.72
C GLN A 382 19.58 6.20 -1.50
N LYS A 383 19.06 7.13 -0.69
CA LYS A 383 19.74 8.39 -0.39
C LYS A 383 21.00 8.20 0.43
N ARG A 384 21.02 7.40 1.50
CA ARG A 384 22.27 7.11 2.24
C ARG A 384 23.23 6.27 1.41
N ARG A 385 22.70 5.30 0.65
CA ARG A 385 23.49 4.28 -0.04
C ARG A 385 24.03 4.72 -1.40
N PHE A 386 23.33 5.59 -2.12
CA PHE A 386 23.68 6.03 -3.48
C PHE A 386 23.69 7.56 -3.64
N GLY A 387 23.26 8.34 -2.64
CA GLY A 387 23.23 9.81 -2.72
C GLY A 387 22.17 10.37 -3.67
N PHE A 388 21.24 9.53 -4.12
CA PHE A 388 20.18 9.87 -5.05
C PHE A 388 18.94 9.01 -4.74
N ASP A 389 17.77 9.50 -5.10
CA ASP A 389 16.51 8.76 -5.00
C ASP A 389 15.98 8.52 -6.41
N PHE A 390 15.98 7.25 -6.80
CA PHE A 390 15.59 6.78 -8.12
C PHE A 390 14.08 6.50 -8.19
N LEU A 391 13.39 6.44 -7.04
CA LEU A 391 11.98 6.11 -6.94
C LEU A 391 11.11 7.37 -7.07
N TYR A 392 9.84 7.18 -7.43
CA TYR A 392 8.85 8.25 -7.34
C TYR A 392 8.59 8.62 -5.86
N PRO A 393 8.39 9.92 -5.56
CA PRO A 393 8.01 10.35 -4.21
C PRO A 393 6.58 9.88 -3.90
N VAL A 394 6.31 9.45 -2.66
CA VAL A 394 5.00 8.93 -2.24
C VAL A 394 3.88 9.98 -2.36
N GLU A 395 4.25 11.25 -2.38
CA GLU A 395 3.39 12.39 -2.68
C GLU A 395 2.74 12.28 -4.07
N ARG A 396 3.37 11.63 -5.07
CA ARG A 396 2.75 11.32 -6.38
C ARG A 396 1.46 10.53 -6.19
N TYR A 397 1.52 9.46 -5.43
CA TYR A 397 0.40 8.55 -5.15
C TYR A 397 -0.64 9.18 -4.23
N THR A 398 -0.20 10.02 -3.29
CA THR A 398 -1.10 10.82 -2.45
C THR A 398 -1.94 11.75 -3.32
N ARG A 399 -1.31 12.54 -4.20
CA ARG A 399 -2.01 13.46 -5.12
C ARG A 399 -2.90 12.71 -6.11
N ALA A 400 -2.42 11.58 -6.65
CA ALA A 400 -3.19 10.72 -7.54
C ALA A 400 -4.55 10.26 -6.95
N LEU A 401 -4.62 10.04 -5.64
CA LEU A 401 -5.83 9.59 -4.92
C LEU A 401 -6.57 10.74 -4.20
N THR A 402 -6.19 12.00 -4.45
CA THR A 402 -6.77 13.18 -3.76
C THR A 402 -7.02 14.42 -4.62
N GLU A 403 -6.32 14.59 -5.75
CA GLU A 403 -6.42 15.78 -6.58
C GLU A 403 -7.14 15.47 -7.91
N PRO A 404 -8.07 16.33 -8.38
CA PRO A 404 -8.77 16.15 -9.65
C PRO A 404 -7.89 16.41 -10.90
N TRP A 405 -6.62 16.75 -10.71
CA TRP A 405 -5.66 17.03 -11.79
C TRP A 405 -4.33 16.32 -11.53
N VAL A 406 -3.73 15.77 -12.58
CA VAL A 406 -2.40 15.16 -12.56
C VAL A 406 -1.52 15.75 -13.66
N VAL A 407 -0.22 15.47 -13.60
CA VAL A 407 0.75 15.94 -14.59
C VAL A 407 0.93 14.84 -15.64
N SER A 408 0.73 15.19 -16.92
CA SER A 408 1.00 14.32 -18.07
C SER A 408 2.50 14.08 -18.27
N ARG A 409 2.86 13.15 -19.15
CA ARG A 409 4.26 12.92 -19.56
C ARG A 409 4.84 14.14 -20.31
N SER A 410 4.00 14.95 -20.96
CA SER A 410 4.38 16.26 -21.52
C SER A 410 4.65 17.36 -20.48
N GLY A 411 4.32 17.13 -19.19
CA GLY A 411 4.44 18.12 -18.13
C GLY A 411 3.24 19.07 -17.97
N GLU A 412 2.13 18.77 -18.65
CA GLU A 412 0.90 19.57 -18.63
C GLU A 412 -0.06 19.08 -17.54
N LEU A 413 -0.82 19.98 -16.92
CA LEU A 413 -1.88 19.59 -15.99
C LEU A 413 -3.11 19.14 -16.77
N VAL A 414 -3.52 17.88 -16.56
CA VAL A 414 -4.65 17.23 -17.21
C VAL A 414 -5.60 16.62 -16.18
N PRO A 415 -6.89 16.40 -16.51
CA PRO A 415 -7.83 15.80 -15.58
C PRO A 415 -7.36 14.43 -15.10
N ASN A 416 -7.50 14.16 -13.81
CA ASN A 416 -7.19 12.86 -13.21
C ASN A 416 -8.26 11.83 -13.63
N PRO A 417 -7.91 10.71 -14.29
CA PRO A 417 -8.87 9.71 -14.72
C PRO A 417 -9.75 9.11 -13.60
N ILE A 418 -9.28 9.10 -12.34
CA ILE A 418 -10.08 8.62 -11.19
C ILE A 418 -11.30 9.54 -10.91
N PHE A 419 -11.17 10.83 -11.23
CA PHE A 419 -12.13 11.89 -10.92
C PHE A 419 -12.74 12.52 -12.19
N SER A 420 -12.63 11.83 -13.33
CA SER A 420 -13.12 12.26 -14.65
C SER A 420 -14.13 11.26 -15.20
N ASP A 421 -15.01 11.74 -16.05
CA ASP A 421 -15.79 10.88 -16.95
C ASP A 421 -14.87 10.38 -18.08
N LEU A 422 -14.79 9.05 -18.24
CA LEU A 422 -13.97 8.38 -19.25
C LEU A 422 -14.79 7.90 -20.46
N ASP A 423 -16.12 7.94 -20.39
CA ASP A 423 -17.01 7.59 -21.50
C ASP A 423 -18.12 8.63 -21.74
N PRO A 424 -17.77 9.86 -22.17
CA PRO A 424 -18.74 10.95 -22.39
C PRO A 424 -19.74 10.72 -23.54
N GLU A 425 -19.74 9.52 -24.13
CA GLU A 425 -20.74 9.06 -25.10
C GLU A 425 -21.88 8.26 -24.43
N ASP A 426 -21.79 7.97 -23.12
CA ASP A 426 -22.85 7.35 -22.32
C ASP A 426 -23.72 8.40 -21.57
N ASP A 427 -24.74 7.95 -20.83
CA ASP A 427 -25.65 8.83 -20.09
C ASP A 427 -25.10 9.25 -18.69
N ASN A 428 -23.93 8.74 -18.27
CA ASN A 428 -23.36 8.82 -16.93
C ASN A 428 -22.40 10.00 -16.72
N THR A 429 -22.95 11.21 -16.82
CA THR A 429 -22.22 12.48 -16.61
C THR A 429 -21.75 12.76 -15.16
N ARG A 430 -21.80 11.77 -14.25
CA ARG A 430 -21.30 11.92 -12.87
C ARG A 430 -19.78 11.82 -12.85
N THR A 431 -19.15 12.41 -11.84
CA THR A 431 -17.72 12.23 -11.54
C THR A 431 -17.50 11.99 -10.06
N ARG A 432 -16.64 11.04 -9.71
CA ARG A 432 -16.27 10.70 -8.33
C ARG A 432 -15.44 11.83 -7.69
N GLY A 433 -15.48 11.91 -6.37
CA GLY A 433 -14.56 12.73 -5.58
C GLY A 433 -13.64 11.90 -4.68
N PRO A 434 -12.60 12.52 -4.09
CA PRO A 434 -11.63 11.83 -3.24
C PRO A 434 -12.22 11.05 -2.07
N GLN A 435 -13.41 11.44 -1.60
CA GLN A 435 -14.14 10.76 -0.54
C GLN A 435 -14.71 9.38 -0.95
N HIS A 436 -14.83 9.09 -2.25
CA HIS A 436 -15.21 7.77 -2.76
C HIS A 436 -13.99 6.98 -3.30
N VAL A 437 -12.81 7.16 -2.70
CA VAL A 437 -11.60 6.37 -2.98
C VAL A 437 -11.09 5.80 -1.66
N MET A 438 -10.85 4.50 -1.59
CA MET A 438 -10.23 3.82 -0.46
C MET A 438 -8.99 3.05 -0.92
N PHE A 439 -7.96 3.04 -0.08
CA PHE A 439 -6.71 2.33 -0.33
C PHE A 439 -6.37 1.44 0.87
N THR A 440 -6.16 0.16 0.60
CA THR A 440 -5.75 -0.84 1.58
C THR A 440 -4.41 -1.41 1.18
N GLY A 441 -3.42 -1.36 2.07
CA GLY A 441 -2.16 -2.08 1.88
C GLY A 441 -2.07 -3.24 2.87
N ILE A 442 -1.94 -4.45 2.33
CA ILE A 442 -1.57 -5.68 3.04
C ILE A 442 -0.08 -5.86 2.83
N VAL A 443 0.71 -5.34 3.76
CA VAL A 443 2.15 -5.11 3.59
C VAL A 443 2.96 -5.69 4.74
N GLY A 444 4.28 -5.76 4.59
CA GLY A 444 5.16 -6.21 5.66
C GLY A 444 5.21 -5.23 6.83
N VAL A 445 4.43 -5.53 7.87
CA VAL A 445 4.36 -4.84 9.16
C VAL A 445 3.82 -5.82 10.20
N PRO A 446 4.29 -5.84 11.46
CA PRO A 446 3.71 -6.70 12.49
C PRO A 446 2.21 -6.44 12.67
N TRP A 447 1.39 -7.49 12.66
CA TRP A 447 -0.05 -7.34 12.93
C TRP A 447 -0.28 -6.82 14.37
N GLN A 448 0.65 -7.12 15.27
CA GLN A 448 0.66 -6.68 16.66
C GLN A 448 0.67 -5.15 16.78
N ASP A 449 1.40 -4.46 15.91
CA ASP A 449 1.46 -2.99 15.93
C ASP A 449 0.17 -2.36 15.40
N LEU A 450 -0.52 -3.04 14.48
CA LEU A 450 -1.76 -2.57 13.86
C LEU A 450 -3.02 -2.96 14.63
N ALA A 451 -3.01 -4.03 15.44
CA ALA A 451 -4.17 -4.49 16.20
C ALA A 451 -4.58 -3.50 17.30
N ARG A 452 -5.87 -3.46 17.65
CA ARG A 452 -6.32 -2.78 18.87
C ARG A 452 -5.76 -3.49 20.12
N GLN A 453 -5.53 -2.74 21.19
CA GLN A 453 -5.02 -3.31 22.45
C GLN A 453 -6.18 -3.69 23.38
N ASN A 454 -6.04 -4.79 24.12
CA ASN A 454 -6.98 -5.22 25.14
C ASN A 454 -6.83 -4.37 26.43
N ALA A 455 -7.60 -4.70 27.49
CA ALA A 455 -7.56 -3.98 28.76
C ALA A 455 -6.23 -4.06 29.54
N LEU A 456 -5.30 -4.94 29.14
CA LEU A 456 -3.94 -5.06 29.68
C LEU A 456 -2.90 -4.28 28.86
N GLY A 457 -3.30 -3.72 27.71
CA GLY A 457 -2.38 -3.07 26.76
C GLY A 457 -1.77 -4.04 25.74
N GLU A 458 -2.22 -5.29 25.67
CA GLU A 458 -1.68 -6.29 24.75
C GLU A 458 -2.43 -6.25 23.41
N PRO A 459 -1.76 -6.36 22.25
CA PRO A 459 -2.43 -6.48 20.94
C PRO A 459 -3.40 -7.66 20.86
N ASP A 460 -4.64 -7.40 20.43
CA ASP A 460 -5.73 -8.39 20.43
C ASP A 460 -6.72 -8.15 19.29
N LEU A 461 -6.65 -9.00 18.25
CA LEU A 461 -7.52 -8.95 17.08
C LEU A 461 -8.97 -9.42 17.35
N LEU A 462 -9.25 -10.02 18.51
CA LEU A 462 -10.58 -10.56 18.85
C LEU A 462 -11.27 -9.71 19.93
N GLY A 463 -10.53 -9.29 20.95
CA GLY A 463 -11.02 -8.55 22.13
C GLY A 463 -10.50 -7.11 22.28
N GLY A 464 -9.66 -6.63 21.36
CA GLY A 464 -9.09 -5.28 21.38
C GLY A 464 -10.13 -4.17 21.52
N LEU A 465 -9.79 -3.13 22.29
CA LEU A 465 -10.69 -2.05 22.67
C LEU A 465 -10.63 -0.89 21.68
N ASN A 466 -11.79 -0.34 21.30
CA ASN A 466 -11.86 0.92 20.57
C ASN A 466 -11.58 2.14 21.47
N GLN A 467 -11.52 3.33 20.88
CA GLN A 467 -11.39 4.62 21.61
C GLN A 467 -12.42 4.86 22.75
N PHE A 468 -13.53 4.13 22.79
CA PHE A 468 -14.55 4.20 23.85
C PHE A 468 -14.40 3.11 24.93
N GLY A 469 -13.36 2.28 24.86
CA GLY A 469 -13.11 1.16 25.78
C GLY A 469 -14.02 -0.05 25.54
N GLN A 470 -14.65 -0.16 24.36
CA GLN A 470 -15.53 -1.29 24.02
C GLN A 470 -14.73 -2.36 23.28
N PRO A 471 -14.86 -3.65 23.63
CA PRO A 471 -14.19 -4.74 22.91
C PRO A 471 -14.85 -4.92 21.54
N VAL A 472 -14.09 -4.60 20.50
CA VAL A 472 -14.49 -4.74 19.08
C VAL A 472 -13.50 -5.57 18.26
N GLY A 473 -12.31 -5.85 18.81
CA GLY A 473 -11.24 -6.56 18.10
C GLY A 473 -10.68 -5.76 16.93
N GLY A 474 -10.10 -6.47 15.96
CA GLY A 474 -9.65 -5.93 14.68
C GLY A 474 -8.49 -4.93 14.76
N LEU A 475 -8.30 -4.23 13.64
CA LEU A 475 -7.20 -3.30 13.40
C LEU A 475 -7.58 -1.87 13.81
N LYS A 476 -6.60 -1.12 14.31
CA LYS A 476 -6.69 0.32 14.56
C LYS A 476 -7.13 1.05 13.28
N ASN A 477 -8.11 1.94 13.41
CA ASN A 477 -8.50 2.86 12.34
C ASN A 477 -7.49 4.02 12.22
N ALA A 478 -7.70 4.95 11.27
CA ALA A 478 -6.71 6.01 11.01
C ALA A 478 -6.53 6.99 12.20
N ALA A 479 -7.60 7.32 12.92
CA ALA A 479 -7.51 8.08 14.17
C ALA A 479 -6.76 7.29 15.27
N GLU A 480 -7.09 6.01 15.47
CA GLU A 480 -6.43 5.14 16.47
C GLU A 480 -4.95 4.89 16.14
N LEU A 481 -4.55 4.92 14.86
CA LEU A 481 -3.14 4.87 14.43
C LEU A 481 -2.40 6.20 14.67
N ALA A 482 -3.12 7.33 14.66
CA ALA A 482 -2.57 8.64 14.98
C ALA A 482 -2.41 8.87 16.49
N ASP A 483 -3.08 8.08 17.34
CA ASP A 483 -2.96 8.15 18.79
C ASP A 483 -1.77 7.31 19.34
N PRO A 484 -1.22 7.68 20.52
CA PRO A 484 -0.20 6.90 21.24
C PRO A 484 -0.64 5.45 21.54
N PRO A 485 0.17 4.43 21.24
CA PRO A 485 -0.07 3.07 21.71
C PRO A 485 0.00 3.01 23.25
N SER A 486 -0.94 2.30 23.86
CA SER A 486 -1.03 2.17 25.32
C SER A 486 0.24 1.51 25.88
N GLY A 487 0.76 2.04 26.98
CA GLY A 487 1.97 1.55 27.63
C GLY A 487 3.29 2.10 27.08
N THR A 488 3.26 2.86 25.98
CA THR A 488 4.46 3.40 25.32
C THR A 488 4.70 4.88 25.64
N THR A 489 5.87 5.40 25.25
CA THR A 489 6.19 6.84 25.27
C THR A 489 6.08 7.50 23.91
N LEU A 490 5.56 6.79 22.90
CA LEU A 490 5.46 7.27 21.52
C LEU A 490 4.31 8.27 21.38
N SER A 491 4.41 9.16 20.40
CA SER A 491 3.38 10.15 20.07
C SER A 491 2.22 9.57 19.25
N SER A 492 2.45 8.47 18.53
CA SER A 492 1.47 7.82 17.66
C SER A 492 1.89 6.38 17.34
N THR A 493 0.96 5.54 16.85
CA THR A 493 1.32 4.23 16.29
C THR A 493 2.19 4.39 15.03
N TRP A 494 1.99 5.46 14.26
CA TRP A 494 2.85 5.80 13.12
C TRP A 494 4.32 6.03 13.50
N GLU A 495 4.62 6.52 14.70
CA GLU A 495 6.00 6.63 15.19
C GLU A 495 6.65 5.24 15.36
N ALA A 496 5.89 4.23 15.81
CA ALA A 496 6.36 2.85 15.90
C ALA A 496 6.68 2.27 14.51
N VAL A 497 5.71 2.29 13.59
CA VAL A 497 5.79 1.51 12.34
C VAL A 497 6.39 2.24 11.14
N LEU A 498 6.49 3.58 11.18
CA LEU A 498 6.91 4.39 10.03
C LEU A 498 7.93 5.49 10.38
N GLY A 499 7.88 6.03 11.61
CA GLY A 499 8.70 7.17 12.00
C GLY A 499 8.36 8.43 11.20
N ASP A 500 9.38 9.14 10.74
CA ASP A 500 9.22 10.30 9.85
C ASP A 500 10.17 10.22 8.63
N PRO A 501 9.71 9.58 7.53
CA PRO A 501 10.49 9.45 6.30
C PRO A 501 10.95 10.78 5.71
N ALA A 502 10.15 11.86 5.83
CA ALA A 502 10.49 13.17 5.27
C ALA A 502 11.72 13.80 5.96
N ASN A 503 11.96 13.44 7.21
CA ASN A 503 13.12 13.86 8.00
C ASN A 503 14.16 12.74 8.20
N TYR A 504 14.01 11.60 7.50
CA TYR A 504 14.84 10.39 7.65
C TYR A 504 14.96 9.89 9.11
N ILE A 505 13.89 10.07 9.89
CA ILE A 505 13.75 9.48 11.23
C ILE A 505 13.18 8.08 11.05
N LEU A 506 13.97 7.09 11.44
CA LEU A 506 13.61 5.68 11.34
C LEU A 506 12.38 5.35 12.23
N PRO A 507 11.61 4.30 11.89
CA PRO A 507 10.60 3.72 12.78
C PRO A 507 11.14 3.42 14.18
N ALA A 508 10.32 3.63 15.21
CA ALA A 508 10.70 3.35 16.59
C ALA A 508 10.63 1.85 16.94
N ASP A 509 9.91 1.04 16.16
CA ASP A 509 10.06 -0.43 16.20
C ASP A 509 11.29 -0.86 15.37
N PRO A 510 12.30 -1.49 15.99
CA PRO A 510 13.41 -2.09 15.26
C PRO A 510 12.98 -3.05 14.14
N LEU A 511 11.85 -3.76 14.28
CA LEU A 511 11.39 -4.69 13.23
C LEU A 511 10.97 -3.97 11.94
N MET A 512 10.57 -2.70 12.02
CA MET A 512 10.21 -1.87 10.87
C MET A 512 11.39 -1.11 10.26
N ILE A 513 12.60 -1.23 10.83
CA ILE A 513 13.82 -0.68 10.24
C ILE A 513 14.33 -1.64 9.17
N GLU A 514 14.34 -1.20 7.91
CA GLU A 514 15.03 -1.89 6.82
C GLU A 514 16.54 -1.96 7.12
N SER A 515 17.11 -3.17 7.12
CA SER A 515 18.54 -3.39 7.36
C SER A 515 18.98 -4.74 6.82
N ALA A 516 20.17 -4.83 6.23
CA ALA A 516 20.81 -6.12 5.94
C ALA A 516 21.55 -6.70 7.17
N ALA A 517 21.89 -5.86 8.16
CA ALA A 517 22.56 -6.28 9.39
C ALA A 517 21.52 -6.59 10.49
N PRO A 518 21.78 -7.59 11.36
CA PRO A 518 20.98 -7.85 12.55
C PRO A 518 20.76 -6.58 13.39
N ARG A 519 19.49 -6.32 13.70
CA ARG A 519 19.01 -5.17 14.49
C ARG A 519 18.96 -5.54 15.97
N SER A 520 18.67 -4.58 16.82
CA SER A 520 18.62 -4.79 18.28
C SER A 520 17.68 -3.80 18.94
N GLY A 521 17.22 -4.15 20.15
CA GLY A 521 16.16 -3.44 20.87
C GLY A 521 14.97 -4.36 21.09
N ASP A 522 13.85 -3.77 21.47
CA ASP A 522 12.59 -4.46 21.77
C ASP A 522 11.49 -3.85 20.88
N ASN A 523 10.49 -4.64 20.44
CA ASN A 523 9.31 -4.05 19.80
C ASN A 523 8.58 -3.19 20.84
N PRO A 524 8.24 -1.91 20.53
CA PRO A 524 7.77 -0.96 21.52
C PRO A 524 6.35 -1.24 22.03
N ILE A 525 5.55 -2.05 21.33
CA ILE A 525 4.14 -2.31 21.63
C ILE A 525 3.96 -3.61 22.41
N THR A 526 4.68 -4.68 22.06
CA THR A 526 4.67 -5.97 22.77
C THR A 526 5.70 -6.04 23.91
N GLY A 527 6.77 -5.24 23.82
CA GLY A 527 7.93 -5.33 24.71
C GLY A 527 8.80 -6.56 24.46
N GLU A 528 8.62 -7.28 23.34
CA GLU A 528 9.43 -8.46 23.03
C GLU A 528 10.81 -8.07 22.47
N PRO A 529 11.91 -8.60 23.03
CA PRO A 529 13.27 -8.31 22.55
C PRO A 529 13.55 -8.98 21.21
N LEU A 530 14.32 -8.31 20.35
CA LEU A 530 14.88 -8.91 19.15
C LEU A 530 16.00 -9.91 19.51
N VAL A 531 15.94 -11.11 18.95
CA VAL A 531 16.90 -12.17 19.25
C VAL A 531 18.03 -12.19 18.22
N GLN A 532 19.27 -12.04 18.70
CA GLN A 532 20.47 -12.03 17.86
C GLN A 532 20.76 -13.40 17.22
N PRO A 533 21.40 -13.47 16.03
CA PRO A 533 21.62 -14.72 15.29
C PRO A 533 22.27 -15.84 16.09
N ASN A 534 23.17 -15.51 17.01
CA ASN A 534 23.94 -16.44 17.83
C ASN A 534 23.44 -16.58 19.30
N ALA A 535 22.31 -15.97 19.64
CA ALA A 535 21.72 -16.00 20.99
C ALA A 535 20.59 -17.04 21.09
N ASN A 536 20.40 -17.61 22.29
CA ASN A 536 19.21 -18.40 22.59
C ASN A 536 17.98 -17.48 22.73
N GLY A 537 16.85 -17.92 22.19
CA GLY A 537 15.58 -17.19 22.25
C GLY A 537 14.78 -17.31 20.96
N TRP A 538 13.54 -16.86 21.03
CA TRP A 538 12.62 -16.69 19.90
C TRP A 538 11.77 -15.45 20.15
N ASN A 539 11.64 -14.59 19.13
CA ASN A 539 10.73 -13.45 19.10
C ASN A 539 9.44 -13.87 18.39
N GLY A 540 8.28 -13.58 18.96
CA GLY A 540 6.97 -14.01 18.44
C GLY A 540 6.55 -13.35 17.13
N ILE A 541 7.25 -12.30 16.70
CA ILE A 541 6.95 -11.52 15.50
C ILE A 541 7.83 -11.94 14.32
N ASN A 542 9.16 -11.96 14.50
CA ASN A 542 10.11 -12.26 13.43
C ASN A 542 10.97 -13.52 13.65
N GLY A 543 10.76 -14.25 14.75
CA GLY A 543 11.54 -15.41 15.14
C GLY A 543 12.93 -15.06 15.68
N ARG A 544 13.79 -14.50 14.83
CA ARG A 544 15.12 -13.97 15.15
C ARG A 544 15.69 -13.16 14.00
N GLU A 545 16.65 -12.30 14.33
CA GLU A 545 17.57 -11.76 13.32
C GLU A 545 18.51 -12.88 12.82
N TYR A 546 18.92 -12.81 11.55
CA TYR A 546 19.69 -13.87 10.88
C TYR A 546 20.88 -13.32 10.08
N THR A 547 21.80 -14.20 9.67
CA THR A 547 23.05 -13.81 9.02
C THR A 547 22.91 -13.74 7.50
N ILE A 548 22.76 -12.53 6.96
CA ILE A 548 22.81 -12.29 5.51
C ILE A 548 24.27 -12.33 5.03
N PRO A 549 24.66 -13.24 4.11
CA PRO A 549 26.07 -13.43 3.76
C PRO A 549 26.66 -12.26 2.97
N LEU A 550 27.86 -11.81 3.37
CA LEU A 550 28.61 -10.79 2.63
C LEU A 550 28.92 -11.26 1.19
N GLY A 551 28.51 -10.46 0.21
CA GLY A 551 28.68 -10.78 -1.21
C GLY A 551 27.61 -11.73 -1.80
N SER A 552 26.52 -11.96 -1.07
CA SER A 552 25.27 -12.48 -1.66
C SER A 552 24.64 -11.46 -2.64
N THR A 553 23.51 -11.82 -3.26
CA THR A 553 22.74 -10.90 -4.11
C THR A 553 22.01 -9.80 -3.33
N GLY A 554 21.97 -9.87 -2.00
CA GLY A 554 21.25 -8.95 -1.13
C GLY A 554 19.98 -9.55 -0.55
N ASP A 555 19.67 -9.13 0.68
CA ASP A 555 18.51 -9.51 1.47
C ASP A 555 18.33 -8.50 2.63
N LEU A 556 17.23 -8.57 3.39
CA LEU A 556 16.93 -7.69 4.54
C LEU A 556 16.44 -8.49 5.76
N GLN A 557 16.58 -7.94 6.97
CA GLN A 557 15.98 -8.53 8.17
C GLN A 557 14.45 -8.44 8.10
N TYR A 558 13.74 -9.51 8.49
CA TYR A 558 12.28 -9.60 8.37
C TYR A 558 11.57 -8.67 9.36
N ALA A 559 10.49 -8.02 8.91
CA ALA A 559 9.56 -7.31 9.78
C ALA A 559 8.71 -8.29 10.58
N CYS A 560 8.23 -9.34 9.92
CA CYS A 560 7.43 -10.39 10.53
C CYS A 560 7.57 -11.71 9.78
N ILE A 561 7.19 -12.80 10.44
CA ILE A 561 7.09 -14.15 9.87
C ILE A 561 5.75 -14.79 10.25
N PHE A 562 5.34 -15.83 9.53
CA PHE A 562 4.17 -16.65 9.88
C PHE A 562 4.37 -18.11 9.45
N PRO A 563 3.81 -19.09 10.18
CA PRO A 563 3.95 -20.51 9.82
C PRO A 563 3.23 -20.83 8.52
N LEU A 564 3.85 -21.66 7.68
CA LEU A 564 3.23 -22.18 6.47
C LEU A 564 2.15 -23.22 6.81
N ALA A 565 1.10 -23.29 5.98
CA ALA A 565 0.09 -24.34 6.10
C ALA A 565 0.65 -25.73 5.74
N GLU A 566 1.59 -25.78 4.78
CA GLU A 566 2.36 -26.97 4.42
C GLU A 566 3.85 -26.65 4.34
N GLU A 567 4.70 -27.56 4.85
CA GLU A 567 6.15 -27.40 4.85
C GLU A 567 6.74 -27.58 3.44
N ARG A 568 7.68 -26.71 3.06
CA ARG A 568 8.34 -26.74 1.75
C ARG A 568 9.73 -27.38 1.87
N ASN A 569 9.98 -28.45 1.13
CA ASN A 569 11.35 -28.96 0.96
C ASN A 569 12.07 -28.14 -0.12
N CYS A 570 13.26 -27.66 0.22
CA CYS A 570 14.09 -26.78 -0.61
C CYS A 570 15.31 -27.46 -1.21
N ASP A 571 15.38 -28.80 -1.10
CA ASP A 571 16.30 -29.63 -1.85
C ASP A 571 16.05 -29.48 -3.37
N GLY A 572 16.90 -28.71 -4.06
CA GLY A 572 16.90 -28.59 -5.52
C GLY A 572 16.51 -27.20 -6.03
N THR A 573 15.67 -27.15 -7.08
CA THR A 573 15.41 -25.94 -7.86
C THR A 573 13.97 -25.42 -7.79
N ALA A 574 13.13 -25.94 -6.88
CA ALA A 574 11.75 -25.47 -6.69
C ALA A 574 11.73 -23.95 -6.49
N GLN A 575 11.00 -23.20 -7.33
CA GLN A 575 10.87 -21.75 -7.20
C GLN A 575 10.48 -21.39 -5.76
N SER A 576 11.01 -20.25 -5.29
CA SER A 576 10.52 -19.63 -4.06
C SER A 576 10.74 -20.46 -2.80
N CYS A 577 12.02 -20.66 -2.46
CA CYS A 577 12.40 -21.09 -1.12
C CYS A 577 13.61 -20.33 -0.58
N ASP A 578 13.47 -19.86 0.65
CA ASP A 578 14.43 -19.09 1.43
C ASP A 578 15.43 -20.00 2.19
N CYS A 579 15.03 -21.25 2.47
CA CYS A 579 15.84 -22.27 3.16
C CYS A 579 16.78 -23.08 2.26
N ARG A 580 17.14 -22.53 1.08
CA ARG A 580 18.11 -23.16 0.19
C ARG A 580 19.52 -23.10 0.78
N PRO A 581 20.32 -24.18 0.72
CA PRO A 581 21.65 -24.20 1.33
C PRO A 581 22.64 -23.36 0.51
N ILE A 582 23.25 -22.35 1.14
CA ILE A 582 24.33 -21.56 0.54
C ILE A 582 25.66 -22.25 0.84
N ALA A 583 26.43 -22.58 -0.20
CA ALA A 583 27.65 -23.37 -0.07
C ALA A 583 28.70 -22.70 0.83
N GLY A 584 29.03 -23.35 1.96
CA GLY A 584 30.01 -22.84 2.94
C GLY A 584 29.44 -21.86 3.97
N VAL A 585 28.12 -21.61 3.96
CA VAL A 585 27.42 -20.73 4.90
C VAL A 585 26.37 -21.56 5.66
N PRO A 586 26.48 -21.70 6.99
CA PRO A 586 25.40 -22.27 7.79
C PRO A 586 24.15 -21.39 7.72
N SER A 587 22.97 -21.99 7.49
CA SER A 587 21.70 -21.27 7.61
C SER A 587 21.30 -21.14 9.08
N ASP A 588 20.99 -19.92 9.49
CA ASP A 588 20.45 -19.55 10.81
C ASP A 588 19.05 -18.91 10.72
N SER A 589 18.49 -18.80 9.50
CA SER A 589 17.21 -18.13 9.22
C SER A 589 16.04 -18.67 10.05
N PRO A 590 15.17 -17.82 10.61
CA PRO A 590 13.97 -18.25 11.34
C PRO A 590 12.95 -19.00 10.47
N LEU A 591 13.05 -18.93 9.15
CA LEU A 591 12.09 -19.57 8.23
C LEU A 591 12.29 -21.08 8.10
N CYS A 592 13.41 -21.57 8.62
CA CYS A 592 13.94 -22.89 8.33
C CYS A 592 13.94 -23.75 9.58
N LYS A 593 13.55 -25.01 9.44
CA LYS A 593 13.44 -25.93 10.57
C LYS A 593 14.77 -26.11 11.30
N PRO A 594 14.77 -26.21 12.64
CA PRO A 594 15.97 -26.59 13.40
C PRO A 594 16.53 -27.95 12.94
N GLU A 595 17.84 -28.06 12.78
CA GLU A 595 18.49 -29.34 12.43
C GLU A 595 18.67 -30.25 13.66
N GLY A 596 18.53 -31.57 13.47
CA GLY A 596 18.90 -32.58 14.45
C GLY A 596 18.01 -32.57 15.71
N THR A 597 18.57 -32.13 16.84
CA THR A 597 17.87 -32.04 18.13
C THR A 597 17.65 -30.59 18.60
N ASN A 598 17.93 -29.62 17.74
CA ASN A 598 17.82 -28.20 18.04
C ASN A 598 16.33 -27.81 18.18
N GLY A 599 16.04 -26.78 19.00
CA GLY A 599 14.72 -26.14 19.04
C GLY A 599 14.66 -24.86 18.19
N PRO A 600 13.48 -24.24 18.00
CA PRO A 600 13.38 -22.92 17.38
C PRO A 600 14.15 -21.86 18.19
N THR A 601 14.18 -22.00 19.52
CA THR A 601 14.92 -21.13 20.44
C THR A 601 16.43 -21.33 20.44
N ASP A 602 16.94 -22.39 19.80
CA ASP A 602 18.37 -22.68 19.70
C ASP A 602 18.96 -21.95 18.46
N PRO A 603 20.12 -21.26 18.56
CA PRO A 603 20.79 -20.62 17.43
C PRO A 603 21.58 -21.59 16.54
N GLY A 604 21.49 -22.90 16.78
CA GLY A 604 22.11 -23.94 15.95
C GLY A 604 21.57 -23.98 14.52
N ALA A 605 22.27 -24.76 13.69
CA ALA A 605 21.99 -24.86 12.25
C ALA A 605 20.54 -25.23 11.93
N ARG A 606 20.07 -24.72 10.78
CA ARG A 606 18.75 -25.01 10.20
C ARG A 606 18.87 -25.96 9.00
N SER A 607 17.82 -26.73 8.76
CA SER A 607 17.69 -27.66 7.64
C SER A 607 17.22 -26.95 6.36
N THR A 608 17.12 -27.72 5.27
CA THR A 608 16.55 -27.29 3.97
C THR A 608 15.02 -27.37 3.92
N THR A 609 14.35 -27.51 5.07
CA THR A 609 12.88 -27.49 5.15
C THR A 609 12.42 -26.12 5.65
N GLN A 610 11.66 -25.42 4.81
CA GLN A 610 11.01 -24.15 5.16
C GLN A 610 9.65 -24.44 5.80
N ASP A 611 9.38 -23.86 6.97
CA ASP A 611 8.12 -23.97 7.69
C ASP A 611 7.48 -22.63 8.07
N HIS A 612 8.14 -21.50 7.75
CA HIS A 612 7.55 -20.16 7.83
C HIS A 612 7.79 -19.35 6.55
N ALA A 613 6.91 -18.40 6.28
CA ALA A 613 7.10 -17.31 5.32
C ALA A 613 7.45 -16.00 6.03
N LYS A 614 8.03 -15.05 5.29
CA LYS A 614 8.48 -13.71 5.74
C LYS A 614 7.69 -12.56 5.14
N ALA A 615 7.92 -11.35 5.67
CA ALA A 615 7.81 -10.09 4.95
C ALA A 615 8.88 -9.09 5.45
N TYR A 616 9.26 -8.11 4.63
CA TYR A 616 10.15 -6.99 4.99
C TYR A 616 9.35 -5.68 5.19
N PRO A 617 9.91 -4.62 5.80
CA PRO A 617 9.16 -3.40 6.12
C PRO A 617 8.57 -2.66 4.90
N GLY A 618 7.25 -2.68 4.73
CA GLY A 618 6.52 -1.98 3.65
C GLY A 618 6.30 -0.49 3.95
N LEU A 619 7.38 0.27 4.08
CA LEU A 619 7.36 1.65 4.60
C LEU A 619 6.69 2.66 3.66
N ARG A 620 6.87 2.52 2.34
CA ARG A 620 6.36 3.49 1.35
C ARG A 620 4.83 3.39 1.20
N GLU A 621 4.30 2.18 1.27
CA GLU A 621 2.88 1.89 1.28
C GLU A 621 2.24 2.41 2.58
N LEU A 622 2.87 2.18 3.73
CA LEU A 622 2.45 2.74 5.02
C LEU A 622 2.46 4.28 5.00
N GLN A 623 3.44 4.91 4.33
CA GLN A 623 3.47 6.36 4.14
C GLN A 623 2.26 6.86 3.31
N LEU A 624 1.86 6.14 2.26
CA LEU A 624 0.65 6.46 1.50
C LEU A 624 -0.61 6.25 2.34
N ILE A 625 -0.73 5.14 3.06
CA ILE A 625 -1.89 4.86 3.92
C ILE A 625 -2.06 5.97 4.97
N ARG A 626 -0.95 6.39 5.61
CA ARG A 626 -0.94 7.52 6.56
C ARG A 626 -1.42 8.82 5.91
N SER A 627 -0.99 9.13 4.68
CA SER A 627 -1.35 10.39 4.01
C SER A 627 -2.83 10.46 3.60
N LEU A 628 -3.49 9.31 3.42
CA LEU A 628 -4.90 9.23 3.03
C LEU A 628 -5.89 9.34 4.19
N GLY A 629 -5.42 9.19 5.43
CA GLY A 629 -6.22 9.31 6.65
C GLY A 629 -7.32 8.23 6.72
N GLU A 630 -8.57 8.63 6.99
CA GLU A 630 -9.70 7.70 7.15
C GLU A 630 -9.99 6.80 5.93
N ARG A 631 -9.45 7.15 4.76
CA ARG A 631 -9.57 6.36 3.51
C ARG A 631 -8.46 5.30 3.35
N GLY A 632 -7.47 5.31 4.24
CA GLY A 632 -6.41 4.31 4.33
C GLY A 632 -6.78 3.17 5.28
N VAL A 633 -6.44 1.94 4.90
CA VAL A 633 -6.44 0.76 5.78
C VAL A 633 -5.05 0.12 5.74
N ALA A 634 -4.39 0.07 6.90
CA ALA A 634 -3.15 -0.68 7.08
C ALA A 634 -3.47 -2.12 7.49
N GLY A 635 -2.86 -3.09 6.81
CA GLY A 635 -2.96 -4.51 7.11
C GLY A 635 -1.60 -5.18 7.08
N SER A 636 -1.41 -6.18 7.96
CA SER A 636 -0.22 -7.02 7.97
C SER A 636 -0.35 -8.15 6.96
N ILE A 637 0.67 -8.33 6.12
CA ILE A 637 0.78 -9.51 5.26
C ILE A 637 1.20 -10.78 6.01
N CYS A 638 1.64 -10.67 7.27
CA CYS A 638 1.84 -11.79 8.18
C CYS A 638 0.54 -12.02 8.97
N PRO A 639 -0.30 -13.01 8.60
CA PRO A 639 -1.53 -13.29 9.34
C PRO A 639 -1.22 -13.73 10.78
N ALA A 640 -2.12 -13.41 11.71
CA ALA A 640 -1.96 -13.80 13.11
C ALA A 640 -2.02 -15.32 13.32
N GLN A 641 -2.84 -16.02 12.54
CA GLN A 641 -2.93 -17.48 12.55
C GLN A 641 -3.51 -18.04 11.24
N LEU A 642 -3.14 -19.29 10.93
CA LEU A 642 -3.67 -20.10 9.82
C LEU A 642 -4.17 -21.50 10.27
N ALA A 643 -4.42 -21.67 11.57
CA ALA A 643 -4.75 -22.96 12.20
C ALA A 643 -6.26 -23.16 12.46
N ASP A 644 -7.02 -22.09 12.67
CA ASP A 644 -8.47 -22.13 12.90
C ASP A 644 -9.24 -21.33 11.83
N PRO A 645 -9.69 -21.99 10.74
CA PRO A 645 -10.52 -21.38 9.70
C PRO A 645 -11.91 -20.92 10.15
N SER A 646 -12.30 -21.12 11.41
CA SER A 646 -13.57 -20.60 11.97
C SER A 646 -13.39 -19.29 12.76
N SER A 647 -12.16 -18.92 13.11
CA SER A 647 -11.87 -17.72 13.91
C SER A 647 -11.88 -16.42 13.07
N PRO A 648 -12.31 -15.27 13.64
CA PRO A 648 -12.26 -13.96 12.96
C PRO A 648 -10.86 -13.46 12.61
N ASP A 649 -9.81 -14.00 13.25
CA ASP A 649 -8.40 -13.63 13.05
C ASP A 649 -7.64 -14.52 12.05
N TYR A 650 -8.34 -15.41 11.35
CA TYR A 650 -7.78 -16.30 10.35
C TYR A 650 -7.34 -15.56 9.08
N GLY A 651 -6.09 -15.78 8.64
CA GLY A 651 -5.56 -15.20 7.42
C GLY A 651 -5.69 -13.67 7.41
N TYR A 652 -6.17 -13.11 6.30
CA TYR A 652 -6.42 -11.66 6.17
C TYR A 652 -7.83 -11.22 6.57
N ARG A 653 -8.65 -12.05 7.25
CA ARG A 653 -10.01 -11.67 7.68
C ARG A 653 -10.09 -10.37 8.49
N PRO A 654 -9.18 -10.08 9.45
CA PRO A 654 -9.20 -8.79 10.17
C PRO A 654 -9.09 -7.58 9.24
N ILE A 655 -8.31 -7.70 8.17
CA ILE A 655 -8.12 -6.65 7.16
C ILE A 655 -9.37 -6.54 6.30
N MET A 656 -9.87 -7.66 5.77
CA MET A 656 -11.09 -7.67 4.95
C MET A 656 -12.29 -7.11 5.71
N ASN A 657 -12.43 -7.42 7.00
CA ASN A 657 -13.45 -6.82 7.87
C ASN A 657 -13.25 -5.30 8.02
N ALA A 658 -12.02 -4.83 8.22
CA ALA A 658 -11.73 -3.39 8.26
C ALA A 658 -12.09 -2.68 6.94
N VAL A 659 -11.81 -3.28 5.78
CA VAL A 659 -12.24 -2.76 4.46
C VAL A 659 -13.76 -2.71 4.36
N LEU A 660 -14.45 -3.78 4.76
CA LEU A 660 -15.91 -3.85 4.73
C LEU A 660 -16.59 -2.86 5.70
N ASP A 661 -15.96 -2.54 6.81
CA ASP A 661 -16.46 -1.54 7.76
C ASP A 661 -16.23 -0.11 7.23
N ARG A 662 -15.10 0.15 6.56
CA ARG A 662 -14.90 1.42 5.82
C ARG A 662 -15.91 1.59 4.68
N LEU A 663 -16.11 0.55 3.87
CA LEU A 663 -17.12 0.50 2.81
C LEU A 663 -18.50 0.93 3.32
N SER A 664 -18.89 0.44 4.51
CA SER A 664 -20.17 0.74 5.16
C SER A 664 -20.33 2.21 5.61
N THR A 665 -19.29 3.04 5.49
CA THR A 665 -19.34 4.48 5.75
C THR A 665 -19.33 5.35 4.49
N ALA A 666 -19.16 4.74 3.30
CA ALA A 666 -19.12 5.42 2.01
C ALA A 666 -20.25 5.01 1.04
N LEU A 667 -20.95 3.92 1.32
CA LEU A 667 -22.23 3.52 0.71
C LEU A 667 -23.40 3.78 1.68
#